data_AF-A0A4C1YNK2-F1
#
_entry.id   AF-A0A4C1YNK2-F1
#
_cell.length_a   1.000
_cell.length_b   1.000
_cell.length_c   1.000
_cell.angle_alpha   90.00
_cell.angle_beta   90.00
_cell.angle_gamma   90.00
#
_symmetry.space_group_name_H-M   'P 1'
#
loop_
_entity.id
_entity.type
_entity.pdbx_description
1 polymer ?
#
loop_
_entity_poly.entity_id
_entity_poly.type
_entity_poly.pdbx_seq_one_letter_code
_entity_poly.pdbx_strand_id
1 'polypeptide(L)'
;MLGRMNVPEKLEEICRIVAKAAPRPLNYVEAAAKPKSMVAAAKTSGPTARPGTSHILVMASTFENHTSDQVITKLRGVIDARKIEFKRRVAEEALNILFTISGQQLYKDVLESVDRLEELQEEISTNFSVATDLSSHHFELLKDKVIKKVQPMLSTESECRFKFKNKLPAKDISGKQSEIFALIPHRGVLELNETNYVQVVFKPEENISVKAILECETLGGPTEIITITGKSSDLHFELNTRKLNFKIREFYRSAVEVIKLYNTSPLPFDYTVYLNEAKDGDSLAARIVSVTPYDKLLQPYEEVNIQVLVKPGLTGYFNCSFMLEVGYLPHLTIELEGWGVIPQVYLSLPRSHVKKMSHELCYQAVASLTSSFLNAINELFEKKYSVPLNSPVIDRCFEDPELQEEWHICSIADEYPTVMDIELAIERILFVKHIQKCPEIMVNTSENQTEPITDFSTMPYVIDYGVVIIDCKAQCVVEVVNYGPVHTKLRLSKRSVLPRWLDVTPCPKLAPGTSANVNIVLSPTAREFPEVEQAVETSFHFEVPCGVRIPVTVRAICAVPYLVCNVANIDFGKVRCGDKVTISMPLRNVGKATCIWYATLSLKAPTPCPIIIHNGSGMFRCGDGSFIKLSFTPVREMRYEGSLIFKFHMNPDRLILPITGYGIRPRVHIIGPHINFPATLPFCSERDIYFGLTNPCAFPIELIFPHTDVKWKEEEEIVELLNTYYDRPDEILLPKMTPGAGFPPALVNFIGI
;
A
#
# COMPACT_ATOMS: atom_id res chain seq x y z
N MET A 1 15.43 31.64 -17.72
CA MET A 1 14.02 31.98 -17.41
C MET A 1 13.31 30.65 -17.14
N LEU A 2 13.21 30.16 -15.90
CA LEU A 2 12.06 30.39 -15.00
C LEU A 2 10.70 30.34 -15.73
N GLY A 3 10.33 29.15 -16.21
CA GLY A 3 8.97 28.82 -16.66
C GLY A 3 8.33 27.88 -15.63
N ARG A 4 7.19 28.31 -15.06
CA ARG A 4 6.48 27.65 -13.97
C ARG A 4 6.09 26.20 -14.32
N MET A 5 6.82 25.25 -13.72
CA MET A 5 6.44 23.85 -13.67
C MET A 5 5.25 23.68 -12.70
N ASN A 6 4.04 23.47 -13.21
CA ASN A 6 2.86 23.04 -12.41
C ASN A 6 2.95 21.54 -12.06
N VAL A 7 4.12 21.13 -11.56
CA VAL A 7 4.48 19.78 -11.09
C VAL A 7 3.84 19.39 -9.76
N PRO A 8 3.48 20.32 -8.84
CA PRO A 8 2.80 19.96 -7.59
C PRO A 8 1.48 19.23 -7.81
N GLU A 9 0.71 19.63 -8.82
CA GLU A 9 -0.61 19.05 -9.15
C GLU A 9 -0.47 17.60 -9.62
N LYS A 10 0.53 17.28 -10.44
CA LYS A 10 0.80 15.91 -10.93
C LYS A 10 1.24 14.96 -9.81
N LEU A 11 2.07 15.43 -8.87
CA LEU A 11 2.49 14.64 -7.72
C LEU A 11 1.31 14.40 -6.76
N GLU A 12 0.45 15.41 -6.57
CA GLU A 12 -0.79 15.27 -5.80
C GLU A 12 -1.77 14.29 -6.45
N GLU A 13 -1.92 14.29 -7.77
CA GLU A 13 -2.78 13.37 -8.52
C GLU A 13 -2.31 11.91 -8.37
N ILE A 14 -1.00 11.65 -8.50
CA ILE A 14 -0.41 10.32 -8.30
C ILE A 14 -0.58 9.86 -6.85
N CYS A 15 -0.28 10.73 -5.88
CA CYS A 15 -0.52 10.43 -4.47
C CYS A 15 -2.01 10.20 -4.16
N ARG A 16 -2.93 10.84 -4.88
CA ARG A 16 -4.39 10.68 -4.72
C ARG A 16 -4.87 9.34 -5.30
N ILE A 17 -4.31 8.89 -6.43
CA ILE A 17 -4.67 7.63 -7.09
C ILE A 17 -4.12 6.41 -6.33
N VAL A 18 -2.91 6.50 -5.78
CA VAL A 18 -2.25 5.37 -5.08
C VAL A 18 -2.61 5.30 -3.58
N ALA A 19 -3.18 6.36 -3.01
CA ALA A 19 -3.59 6.35 -1.60
C ALA A 19 -4.76 5.39 -1.34
N LYS A 20 -4.50 4.29 -0.62
CA LYS A 20 -5.54 3.64 0.18
C LYS A 20 -6.17 4.68 1.11
N ALA A 21 -7.48 4.62 1.33
CA ALA A 21 -8.14 5.45 2.31
C ALA A 21 -7.40 5.34 3.65
N ALA A 22 -6.88 6.46 4.15
CA ALA A 22 -6.25 6.51 5.46
C ALA A 22 -7.23 5.92 6.49
N PRO A 23 -6.77 5.11 7.45
CA PRO A 23 -7.63 4.59 8.50
C PRO A 23 -8.30 5.78 9.20
N ARG A 24 -9.59 5.96 8.93
CA ARG A 24 -10.37 7.02 9.56
C ARG A 24 -10.63 6.57 10.99
N PRO A 25 -10.33 7.42 11.99
CA PRO A 25 -10.74 7.15 13.35
C PRO A 25 -12.25 6.94 13.38
N LEU A 26 -12.70 5.79 13.89
CA LEU A 26 -14.13 5.52 14.01
C LEU A 26 -14.65 6.38 15.16
N ASN A 27 -15.47 7.36 14.83
CA ASN A 27 -16.08 8.23 15.82
C ASN A 27 -17.46 7.67 16.20
N TYR A 28 -17.75 7.59 17.50
CA TYR A 28 -18.98 6.95 18.00
C TYR A 28 -20.26 7.59 17.44
N VAL A 29 -20.19 8.87 17.07
CA VAL A 29 -21.28 9.64 16.45
C VAL A 29 -21.63 9.12 15.05
N GLU A 30 -20.65 8.68 14.25
CA GLU A 30 -20.91 8.09 12.92
C GLU A 30 -21.51 6.67 13.03
N ALA A 31 -21.15 5.93 14.08
CA ALA A 31 -21.74 4.63 14.37
C ALA A 31 -23.19 4.75 14.89
N ALA A 32 -23.49 5.79 15.68
CA ALA A 32 -24.82 6.09 16.19
C ALA A 32 -25.78 6.69 15.14
N ALA A 33 -25.24 7.27 14.06
CA ALA A 33 -26.02 7.82 12.94
C ALA A 33 -26.56 6.75 11.96
N LYS A 34 -26.22 5.46 12.15
CA LYS A 34 -26.90 4.37 11.43
C LYS A 34 -28.27 4.12 12.08
N PRO A 35 -29.38 4.31 11.34
CA PRO A 35 -30.70 4.05 11.92
C PRO A 35 -30.81 2.58 12.33
N LYS A 36 -31.19 2.33 13.59
CA LYS A 36 -31.65 1.01 14.04
C LYS A 36 -32.98 0.73 13.32
N SER A 37 -32.93 -0.03 12.24
CA SER A 37 -34.12 -0.61 11.62
C SER A 37 -34.67 -1.71 12.54
N MET A 38 -35.81 -1.43 13.17
CA MET A 38 -36.75 -2.45 13.63
C MET A 38 -37.85 -2.55 12.57
N VAL A 39 -37.72 -3.43 11.57
CA VAL A 39 -38.88 -4.04 10.88
C VAL A 39 -38.50 -5.43 10.36
N ALA A 40 -39.44 -6.35 10.53
CA ALA A 40 -39.43 -7.77 10.18
C ALA A 40 -39.24 -8.05 8.67
N ALA A 41 -38.85 -9.30 8.40
CA ALA A 41 -38.49 -9.86 7.11
C ALA A 41 -39.57 -9.74 6.02
N ALA A 42 -39.16 -9.26 4.84
CA ALA A 42 -39.77 -9.59 3.55
C ALA A 42 -38.68 -9.63 2.46
N LYS A 43 -38.67 -10.71 1.68
CA LYS A 43 -37.75 -10.97 0.55
C LYS A 43 -38.12 -10.08 -0.65
N THR A 44 -37.15 -9.43 -1.29
CA THR A 44 -36.79 -9.46 -2.74
C THR A 44 -36.11 -8.18 -3.26
N SER A 45 -35.17 -8.41 -4.19
CA SER A 45 -34.56 -7.54 -5.22
C SER A 45 -33.97 -6.19 -4.81
N GLY A 46 -32.63 -6.11 -4.90
CA GLY A 46 -31.83 -4.93 -4.59
C GLY A 46 -31.91 -3.80 -5.62
N PRO A 47 -31.43 -2.59 -5.25
CA PRO A 47 -31.37 -1.46 -6.16
C PRO A 47 -30.03 -1.39 -6.89
N THR A 48 -30.15 -1.13 -8.18
CA THR A 48 -29.12 -0.77 -9.16
C THR A 48 -28.42 0.54 -8.77
N ALA A 49 -27.09 0.49 -8.69
CA ALA A 49 -26.23 1.66 -8.79
C ALA A 49 -25.19 1.40 -9.90
N ARG A 50 -25.26 2.20 -10.96
CA ARG A 50 -24.24 2.26 -12.02
C ARG A 50 -22.95 2.86 -11.45
N PRO A 51 -21.77 2.33 -11.79
CA PRO A 51 -20.57 3.14 -11.92
C PRO A 51 -20.27 3.31 -13.41
N GLY A 52 -20.43 4.53 -13.92
CA GLY A 52 -19.74 4.93 -15.14
C GLY A 52 -18.27 5.10 -14.80
N THR A 53 -17.42 4.20 -15.28
CA THR A 53 -15.96 4.33 -15.21
C THR A 53 -15.51 5.42 -16.18
N SER A 54 -15.21 6.61 -15.65
CA SER A 54 -14.35 7.56 -16.35
C SER A 54 -12.91 7.06 -16.24
N HIS A 55 -12.40 6.44 -17.31
CA HIS A 55 -10.99 6.10 -17.42
C HIS A 55 -10.19 7.39 -17.65
N ILE A 56 -9.33 7.75 -16.69
CA ILE A 56 -8.39 8.86 -16.84
C ILE A 56 -7.09 8.28 -17.37
N LEU A 57 -6.79 8.54 -18.64
CA LEU A 57 -5.49 8.28 -19.27
C LEU A 57 -4.59 9.48 -18.96
N VAL A 58 -3.46 9.25 -18.27
CA VAL A 58 -2.46 10.29 -18.03
C VAL A 58 -1.30 10.06 -18.99
N MET A 59 -1.16 10.92 -20.01
CA MET A 59 -0.01 10.92 -20.92
C MET A 59 0.94 12.06 -20.52
N ALA A 60 2.25 11.79 -20.41
CA ALA A 60 3.25 12.82 -20.12
C ALA A 60 4.32 12.91 -21.22
N SER A 61 4.44 14.09 -21.86
CA SER A 61 5.36 14.37 -22.98
C SER A 61 6.76 14.67 -22.50
N THR A 62 7.76 14.33 -23.31
CA THR A 62 9.17 14.65 -23.04
C THR A 62 9.61 16.03 -23.55
N PHE A 63 8.86 16.75 -24.42
CA PHE A 63 9.21 18.14 -24.83
C PHE A 63 7.99 19.03 -25.20
N GLU A 64 8.18 20.36 -25.14
CA GLU A 64 7.13 21.41 -25.13
C GLU A 64 6.34 21.64 -26.45
N ASN A 65 5.07 22.04 -26.28
CA ASN A 65 4.19 22.82 -27.17
C ASN A 65 3.44 22.09 -28.33
N HIS A 66 2.30 21.48 -27.99
CA HIS A 66 1.17 21.34 -28.92
C HIS A 66 -0.05 22.10 -28.38
N THR A 67 -0.68 22.95 -29.22
CA THR A 67 -1.92 23.67 -28.87
C THR A 67 -3.09 22.70 -28.73
N SER A 68 -3.98 22.94 -27.77
CA SER A 68 -5.17 22.12 -27.45
C SER A 68 -6.02 21.72 -28.67
N ASP A 69 -6.06 22.57 -29.70
CA ASP A 69 -6.82 22.29 -30.93
C ASP A 69 -6.21 21.19 -31.81
N GLN A 70 -4.89 21.00 -31.76
CA GLN A 70 -4.21 19.91 -32.48
C GLN A 70 -4.50 18.54 -31.83
N VAL A 71 -4.63 18.52 -30.50
CA VAL A 71 -4.96 17.32 -29.71
C VAL A 71 -6.42 16.90 -29.94
N ILE A 72 -7.35 17.86 -29.98
CA ILE A 72 -8.78 17.61 -30.24
C ILE A 72 -9.01 17.11 -31.67
N THR A 73 -8.24 17.62 -32.65
CA THR A 73 -8.37 17.22 -34.06
C THR A 73 -7.88 15.79 -34.29
N LYS A 74 -6.76 15.38 -33.66
CA LYS A 74 -6.30 13.97 -33.71
C LYS A 74 -7.24 13.02 -32.97
N LEU A 75 -7.82 13.41 -31.83
CA LEU A 75 -8.80 12.61 -31.11
C LEU A 75 -10.12 12.40 -31.87
N ARG A 76 -10.56 13.40 -32.67
CA ARG A 76 -11.75 13.24 -33.54
C ARG A 76 -11.52 12.22 -34.67
N GLY A 77 -10.31 12.14 -35.24
CA GLY A 77 -9.97 11.13 -36.25
C GLY A 77 -10.07 9.69 -35.73
N VAL A 78 -9.68 9.46 -34.47
CA VAL A 78 -9.76 8.14 -33.82
C VAL A 78 -11.21 7.74 -33.49
N ILE A 79 -12.08 8.70 -33.19
CA ILE A 79 -13.51 8.45 -32.94
C ILE A 79 -14.26 8.15 -34.25
N ASP A 80 -13.90 8.82 -35.35
CA ASP A 80 -14.52 8.56 -36.66
C ASP A 80 -14.05 7.21 -37.26
N ALA A 81 -12.83 6.75 -36.97
CA ALA A 81 -12.37 5.39 -37.29
C ALA A 81 -13.20 4.31 -36.56
N ARG A 82 -13.56 4.53 -35.28
CA ARG A 82 -14.45 3.64 -34.51
C ARG A 82 -15.89 3.55 -35.07
N LYS A 83 -16.38 4.58 -35.76
CA LYS A 83 -17.69 4.56 -36.43
C LYS A 83 -17.71 3.73 -37.72
N ILE A 84 -16.57 3.59 -38.39
CA ILE A 84 -16.42 2.81 -39.62
C ILE A 84 -16.29 1.31 -39.28
N GLU A 85 -15.62 0.98 -38.18
CA GLU A 85 -15.46 -0.40 -37.70
C GLU A 85 -16.76 -1.01 -37.16
N PHE A 86 -17.63 -0.19 -36.57
CA PHE A 86 -18.98 -0.60 -36.16
C PHE A 86 -19.91 -0.91 -37.34
N LYS A 87 -19.72 -0.23 -38.50
CA LYS A 87 -20.47 -0.53 -39.74
C LYS A 87 -19.95 -1.78 -40.47
N ARG A 88 -18.71 -2.20 -40.21
CA ARG A 88 -18.10 -3.42 -40.79
C ARG A 88 -18.61 -4.70 -40.11
N ARG A 89 -18.76 -4.68 -38.77
CA ARG A 89 -19.28 -5.83 -38.00
C ARG A 89 -20.75 -6.17 -38.31
N VAL A 90 -21.58 -5.17 -38.63
CA VAL A 90 -22.99 -5.38 -39.01
C VAL A 90 -23.13 -5.99 -40.42
N ALA A 91 -22.13 -5.82 -41.30
CA ALA A 91 -22.12 -6.41 -42.64
C ALA A 91 -21.64 -7.88 -42.65
N GLU A 92 -20.75 -8.26 -41.72
CA GLU A 92 -20.25 -9.63 -41.58
C GLU A 92 -21.28 -10.57 -40.92
N GLU A 93 -22.13 -10.07 -40.02
CA GLU A 93 -23.28 -10.84 -39.49
C GLU A 93 -24.40 -11.03 -40.54
N ALA A 94 -24.56 -10.12 -41.50
CA ALA A 94 -25.54 -10.26 -42.58
C ALA A 94 -25.10 -11.25 -43.68
N LEU A 95 -23.77 -11.45 -43.86
CA LEU A 95 -23.23 -12.42 -44.83
C LEU A 95 -23.24 -13.86 -44.29
N ASN A 96 -23.12 -14.05 -42.98
CA ASN A 96 -23.18 -15.37 -42.33
C ASN A 96 -24.61 -15.96 -42.27
N ILE A 97 -25.65 -15.12 -42.36
CA ILE A 97 -27.05 -15.58 -42.41
C ILE A 97 -27.44 -16.08 -43.82
N LEU A 98 -26.76 -15.60 -44.87
CA LEU A 98 -27.00 -16.00 -46.26
C LEU A 98 -26.25 -17.28 -46.69
N PHE A 99 -25.26 -17.73 -45.91
CA PHE A 99 -24.51 -18.97 -46.18
C PHE A 99 -25.12 -20.23 -45.54
N THR A 100 -26.21 -20.09 -44.76
CA THR A 100 -26.80 -21.17 -43.95
C THR A 100 -28.05 -21.80 -44.58
N ILE A 101 -28.42 -21.44 -45.81
CA ILE A 101 -29.57 -22.01 -46.54
C ILE A 101 -29.13 -22.57 -47.91
N SER A 102 -28.26 -23.58 -47.88
CA SER A 102 -28.21 -24.66 -48.87
C SER A 102 -27.31 -25.79 -48.36
N GLY A 103 -27.87 -26.73 -47.58
CA GLY A 103 -27.31 -28.10 -47.47
C GLY A 103 -27.60 -28.85 -48.78
N GLN A 104 -26.89 -29.90 -49.21
CA GLN A 104 -26.18 -31.01 -48.56
C GLN A 104 -25.22 -31.61 -49.63
N GLN A 105 -23.97 -32.01 -49.34
CA GLN A 105 -23.48 -33.25 -48.70
C GLN A 105 -23.26 -34.44 -49.67
N LEU A 106 -22.00 -34.88 -49.79
CA LEU A 106 -21.42 -36.26 -49.65
C LEU A 106 -20.09 -36.33 -50.42
N TYR A 107 -18.92 -36.53 -49.80
CA TYR A 107 -18.35 -37.79 -49.26
C TYR A 107 -18.27 -38.95 -50.27
N LYS A 108 -17.08 -39.17 -50.84
CA LYS A 108 -16.23 -40.35 -50.57
C LYS A 108 -15.03 -40.46 -51.51
N ASP A 109 -13.86 -40.59 -50.87
CA ASP A 109 -12.82 -41.59 -51.11
C ASP A 109 -12.27 -41.78 -52.52
N VAL A 110 -11.00 -41.34 -52.69
CA VAL A 110 -9.81 -42.10 -53.10
C VAL A 110 -8.65 -41.14 -52.75
N LEU A 111 -7.92 -41.21 -51.62
CA LEU A 111 -7.16 -42.29 -50.99
C LEU A 111 -6.26 -43.06 -51.96
N GLU A 112 -4.95 -42.97 -51.72
CA GLU A 112 -3.80 -43.66 -52.32
C GLU A 112 -2.97 -42.75 -53.24
N SER A 113 -1.80 -42.27 -52.83
CA SER A 113 -0.71 -43.05 -52.23
C SER A 113 0.13 -42.12 -51.36
N VAL A 114 0.11 -42.30 -50.02
CA VAL A 114 0.95 -43.23 -49.24
C VAL A 114 2.37 -42.68 -49.17
N ASP A 115 2.70 -42.03 -48.05
CA ASP A 115 3.41 -42.67 -46.92
C ASP A 115 4.83 -43.02 -47.39
N ARG A 116 5.90 -42.49 -46.80
CA ARG A 116 6.42 -42.84 -45.46
C ARG A 116 7.95 -42.64 -45.59
N LEU A 117 8.76 -42.17 -44.65
CA LEU A 117 8.96 -42.46 -43.22
C LEU A 117 10.11 -41.49 -42.79
N GLU A 118 10.05 -40.88 -41.60
CA GLU A 118 10.91 -41.23 -40.45
C GLU A 118 12.43 -41.01 -40.74
N GLU A 119 13.28 -40.40 -39.93
CA GLU A 119 13.29 -40.05 -38.52
C GLU A 119 14.72 -39.49 -38.22
N LEU A 120 14.91 -38.92 -37.03
CA LEU A 120 16.19 -38.80 -36.27
C LEU A 120 17.17 -37.63 -36.50
N GLN A 121 17.16 -36.74 -35.48
CA GLN A 121 18.25 -36.31 -34.58
C GLN A 121 19.70 -36.05 -35.05
N GLU A 122 20.14 -34.83 -34.69
CA GLU A 122 21.41 -34.40 -34.06
C GLU A 122 22.81 -34.73 -34.66
N GLU A 123 23.57 -33.63 -34.79
CA GLU A 123 24.97 -33.46 -34.37
C GLU A 123 26.18 -33.71 -35.31
N ILE A 124 27.03 -32.67 -35.32
CA ILE A 124 28.50 -32.59 -35.42
C ILE A 124 29.17 -32.42 -36.81
N SER A 125 29.62 -31.17 -36.98
CA SER A 125 30.87 -30.65 -37.55
C SER A 125 31.92 -31.58 -38.18
N THR A 126 32.26 -31.19 -39.42
CA THR A 126 33.61 -30.93 -39.99
C THR A 126 34.68 -32.03 -40.12
N ASN A 127 35.12 -32.21 -41.38
CA ASN A 127 36.50 -32.22 -41.92
C ASN A 127 36.35 -32.19 -43.46
N PHE A 128 37.15 -31.57 -44.35
CA PHE A 128 38.41 -30.82 -44.29
C PHE A 128 38.61 -30.03 -45.61
N SER A 129 39.34 -28.90 -45.51
CA SER A 129 40.19 -28.17 -46.47
C SER A 129 39.77 -27.88 -47.93
N VAL A 130 39.96 -26.61 -48.35
CA VAL A 130 40.99 -26.19 -49.35
C VAL A 130 41.42 -24.73 -49.09
N ALA A 131 42.75 -24.53 -49.19
CA ALA A 131 43.54 -23.32 -49.53
C ALA A 131 43.59 -22.10 -48.60
N THR A 132 44.75 -21.94 -47.95
CA THR A 132 45.40 -20.63 -47.70
C THR A 132 46.85 -20.68 -48.15
N ASP A 133 47.32 -19.50 -48.51
CA ASP A 133 48.51 -19.17 -49.27
C ASP A 133 49.87 -19.39 -48.56
N LEU A 134 50.85 -19.76 -49.41
CA LEU A 134 52.21 -19.23 -49.53
C LEU A 134 52.89 -18.65 -48.25
N SER A 135 53.90 -19.37 -47.73
CA SER A 135 55.26 -18.81 -47.45
C SER A 135 56.28 -19.75 -46.76
N SER A 136 56.05 -21.06 -46.62
CA SER A 136 57.06 -21.97 -46.01
C SER A 136 57.58 -23.08 -46.95
N HIS A 137 57.01 -23.21 -48.15
CA HIS A 137 57.25 -24.35 -49.06
C HIS A 137 58.58 -24.32 -49.83
N HIS A 138 59.40 -23.28 -49.66
CA HIS A 138 60.66 -23.14 -50.41
C HIS A 138 61.88 -23.73 -49.69
N PHE A 139 61.82 -23.96 -48.37
CA PHE A 139 62.98 -24.42 -47.57
C PHE A 139 63.06 -25.95 -47.43
N GLU A 140 61.92 -26.65 -47.39
CA GLU A 140 61.87 -28.13 -47.30
C GLU A 140 62.21 -28.82 -48.64
N LEU A 141 61.82 -28.22 -49.77
CA LEU A 141 62.16 -28.70 -51.12
C LEU A 141 63.67 -28.64 -51.43
N LEU A 142 64.42 -27.78 -50.72
CA LEU A 142 65.89 -27.71 -50.80
C LEU A 142 66.55 -28.82 -49.97
N LYS A 143 65.98 -29.18 -48.81
CA LYS A 143 66.46 -30.25 -47.93
C LYS A 143 66.33 -31.62 -48.59
N ASP A 144 65.20 -31.89 -49.25
CA ASP A 144 64.96 -33.14 -49.99
C ASP A 144 65.81 -33.28 -51.27
N LYS A 145 66.15 -32.17 -51.92
CA LYS A 145 67.07 -32.18 -53.08
C LYS A 145 68.52 -32.39 -52.67
N VAL A 146 68.91 -31.99 -51.47
CA VAL A 146 70.26 -32.26 -50.90
C VAL A 146 70.35 -33.71 -50.41
N ILE A 147 69.32 -34.22 -49.74
CA ILE A 147 69.29 -35.60 -49.23
C ILE A 147 69.24 -36.63 -50.40
N LYS A 148 68.47 -36.39 -51.47
CA LYS A 148 68.47 -37.24 -52.67
C LYS A 148 69.77 -37.23 -53.47
N LYS A 149 70.64 -36.21 -53.31
CA LYS A 149 71.95 -36.13 -53.95
C LYS A 149 73.08 -36.78 -53.13
N VAL A 150 72.93 -36.84 -51.80
CA VAL A 150 73.94 -37.38 -50.87
C VAL A 150 73.70 -38.88 -50.59
N GLN A 151 72.45 -39.35 -50.63
CA GLN A 151 72.09 -40.74 -50.31
C GLN A 151 72.70 -41.82 -51.25
N PRO A 152 72.92 -41.59 -52.57
CA PRO A 152 73.63 -42.55 -53.43
C PRO A 152 75.17 -42.48 -53.29
N MET A 153 75.72 -41.45 -52.62
CA MET A 153 77.16 -41.29 -52.39
C MET A 153 77.65 -41.98 -51.10
N LEU A 154 76.74 -42.62 -50.35
CA LEU A 154 77.03 -43.35 -49.11
C LEU A 154 76.88 -44.88 -49.24
N SER A 155 76.79 -45.41 -50.46
CA SER A 155 76.78 -46.86 -50.68
C SER A 155 77.86 -47.31 -51.65
N THR A 156 79.05 -47.58 -51.11
CA THR A 156 79.83 -48.73 -51.56
C THR A 156 80.38 -49.43 -50.34
N GLU A 157 79.82 -50.61 -50.11
CA GLU A 157 80.40 -51.73 -49.40
C GLU A 157 81.92 -51.75 -49.52
N SER A 158 82.60 -51.46 -48.42
CA SER A 158 83.95 -51.97 -48.18
C SER A 158 83.81 -52.95 -47.03
N GLU A 159 83.75 -54.25 -47.36
CA GLU A 159 83.95 -55.33 -46.39
C GLU A 159 85.32 -55.15 -45.73
N CYS A 160 85.38 -54.41 -44.63
CA CYS A 160 86.51 -54.48 -43.72
C CYS A 160 86.48 -55.86 -43.05
N ARG A 161 87.36 -56.74 -43.53
CA ARG A 161 87.65 -58.09 -43.01
C ARG A 161 88.33 -58.03 -41.63
N PHE A 162 87.70 -57.40 -40.63
CA PHE A 162 88.08 -57.51 -39.22
C PHE A 162 86.83 -57.59 -38.33
N LYS A 163 86.54 -58.79 -37.79
CA LYS A 163 85.50 -58.99 -36.78
C LYS A 163 85.99 -58.43 -35.44
N PHE A 164 85.49 -57.25 -35.03
CA PHE A 164 85.55 -56.81 -33.64
C PHE A 164 84.67 -57.74 -32.79
N LYS A 165 85.28 -58.39 -31.79
CA LYS A 165 84.72 -59.58 -31.13
C LYS A 165 83.66 -59.32 -30.05
N ASN A 166 83.34 -58.07 -29.71
CA ASN A 166 82.34 -57.75 -28.67
C ASN A 166 81.50 -56.54 -29.12
N LYS A 167 80.46 -56.76 -29.93
CA LYS A 167 79.41 -55.76 -30.14
C LYS A 167 78.22 -56.08 -29.24
N LEU A 168 77.80 -55.06 -28.49
CA LEU A 168 76.48 -54.95 -27.86
C LEU A 168 75.38 -55.28 -28.89
N PRO A 169 74.28 -55.95 -28.49
CA PRO A 169 73.16 -56.17 -29.39
C PRO A 169 72.59 -54.81 -29.83
N ALA A 170 72.43 -54.64 -31.15
CA ALA A 170 71.64 -53.57 -31.69
C ALA A 170 70.16 -53.87 -31.39
N LYS A 171 69.56 -53.16 -30.42
CA LYS A 171 68.11 -53.02 -30.32
C LYS A 171 67.73 -51.68 -30.95
N ASP A 172 66.71 -51.70 -31.81
CA ASP A 172 66.01 -50.51 -32.29
C ASP A 172 65.45 -49.75 -31.09
N ILE A 173 66.08 -48.63 -30.74
CA ILE A 173 65.49 -47.66 -29.81
C ILE A 173 64.53 -46.82 -30.64
N SER A 174 63.27 -47.26 -30.74
CA SER A 174 62.21 -46.39 -31.23
C SER A 174 62.11 -45.19 -30.28
N GLY A 175 62.50 -44.03 -30.80
CA GLY A 175 62.46 -42.76 -30.10
C GLY A 175 61.04 -42.39 -29.70
N LYS A 176 60.84 -42.22 -28.39
CA LYS A 176 59.88 -41.31 -27.73
C LYS A 176 59.96 -41.38 -26.20
N GLN A 177 60.57 -42.42 -25.62
CA GLN A 177 60.64 -42.57 -24.15
C GLN A 177 61.63 -41.62 -23.46
N SER A 178 62.65 -41.12 -24.18
CA SER A 178 63.68 -40.21 -23.62
C SER A 178 63.20 -38.77 -23.41
N GLU A 179 62.07 -38.38 -24.00
CA GLU A 179 61.48 -37.05 -23.81
C GLU A 179 60.64 -36.98 -22.52
N ILE A 180 60.09 -38.12 -22.07
CA ILE A 180 59.19 -38.21 -20.90
C ILE A 180 59.97 -38.57 -19.62
N PHE A 181 61.00 -39.42 -19.70
CA PHE A 181 61.86 -39.76 -18.56
C PHE A 181 63.34 -39.55 -18.88
N ALA A 182 64.06 -38.89 -17.97
CA ALA A 182 65.51 -38.73 -18.04
C ALA A 182 66.20 -39.33 -16.80
N LEU A 183 67.24 -40.13 -17.01
CA LEU A 183 68.01 -40.81 -15.97
C LEU A 183 69.40 -40.16 -15.82
N ILE A 184 69.75 -39.74 -14.61
CA ILE A 184 71.02 -39.07 -14.32
C ILE A 184 71.63 -39.65 -13.04
N PRO A 185 72.82 -40.29 -13.08
CA PRO A 185 73.58 -40.68 -14.28
C PRO A 185 72.98 -41.91 -14.97
N HIS A 186 73.23 -42.07 -16.28
CA HIS A 186 72.73 -43.21 -17.07
C HIS A 186 73.72 -44.41 -17.09
N ARG A 187 74.91 -44.26 -16.48
CA ARG A 187 75.98 -45.27 -16.33
C ARG A 187 76.78 -44.97 -15.06
N GLY A 188 77.34 -45.98 -14.42
CA GLY A 188 78.20 -45.81 -13.26
C GLY A 188 79.04 -47.07 -12.99
N VAL A 189 79.96 -46.96 -12.04
CA VAL A 189 80.73 -48.08 -11.47
C VAL A 189 80.39 -48.14 -9.98
N LEU A 190 80.27 -49.35 -9.43
CA LEU A 190 79.98 -49.58 -8.02
C LEU A 190 81.08 -50.48 -7.46
N GLU A 191 81.83 -49.98 -6.49
CA GLU A 191 82.78 -50.76 -5.70
C GLU A 191 82.06 -51.60 -4.64
N LEU A 192 82.79 -52.51 -3.98
CA LEU A 192 82.22 -53.43 -3.00
C LEU A 192 81.54 -52.67 -1.85
N ASN A 193 80.25 -52.94 -1.62
CA ASN A 193 79.35 -52.27 -0.67
C ASN A 193 79.07 -50.78 -0.95
N GLU A 194 79.39 -50.29 -2.15
CA GLU A 194 79.02 -48.94 -2.57
C GLU A 194 77.55 -48.86 -3.01
N THR A 195 76.90 -47.72 -2.75
CA THR A 195 75.53 -47.44 -3.20
C THR A 195 75.54 -46.16 -4.02
N ASN A 196 75.15 -46.24 -5.29
CA ASN A 196 74.91 -45.08 -6.15
C ASN A 196 73.40 -44.86 -6.32
N TYR A 197 72.99 -43.59 -6.25
CA TYR A 197 71.62 -43.19 -6.48
C TYR A 197 71.47 -42.69 -7.91
N VAL A 198 70.50 -43.23 -8.65
CA VAL A 198 70.13 -42.75 -9.98
C VAL A 198 68.91 -41.85 -9.84
N GLN A 199 69.05 -40.58 -10.25
CA GLN A 199 67.93 -39.65 -10.29
C GLN A 199 67.09 -39.92 -11.54
N VAL A 200 65.80 -40.18 -11.35
CA VAL A 200 64.80 -40.28 -12.41
C VAL A 200 64.05 -38.96 -12.49
N VAL A 201 64.10 -38.28 -13.63
CA VAL A 201 63.38 -37.03 -13.91
C VAL A 201 62.21 -37.33 -14.83
N PHE A 202 60.99 -37.00 -14.39
CA PHE A 202 59.76 -37.16 -15.17
C PHE A 202 59.33 -35.81 -15.77
N LYS A 203 59.21 -35.73 -17.09
CA LYS A 203 58.78 -34.56 -17.87
C LYS A 203 57.55 -34.91 -18.70
N PRO A 204 56.37 -34.99 -18.09
CA PRO A 204 55.16 -35.33 -18.81
C PRO A 204 54.59 -34.15 -19.60
N GLU A 205 53.85 -34.45 -20.67
CA GLU A 205 52.90 -33.52 -21.29
C GLU A 205 51.54 -33.57 -20.55
N GLU A 206 50.56 -32.76 -20.97
CA GLU A 206 49.22 -32.69 -20.37
C GLU A 206 48.49 -34.05 -20.45
N ASN A 207 47.88 -34.48 -19.35
CA ASN A 207 47.01 -35.68 -19.27
C ASN A 207 47.63 -37.04 -19.64
N ILE A 208 48.90 -37.28 -19.31
CA ILE A 208 49.61 -38.52 -19.63
C ILE A 208 49.73 -39.48 -18.44
N SER A 209 49.33 -40.74 -18.60
CA SER A 209 49.64 -41.85 -17.68
C SER A 209 50.58 -42.84 -18.35
N VAL A 210 51.85 -42.88 -17.93
CA VAL A 210 52.87 -43.73 -18.55
C VAL A 210 53.41 -44.75 -17.54
N LYS A 211 53.54 -45.98 -18.01
CA LYS A 211 54.29 -47.05 -17.35
C LYS A 211 55.49 -47.38 -18.25
N ALA A 212 56.68 -46.98 -17.83
CA ALA A 212 57.94 -47.26 -18.50
C ALA A 212 58.66 -48.43 -17.81
N ILE A 213 59.38 -49.23 -18.58
CA ILE A 213 60.19 -50.34 -18.09
C ILE A 213 61.63 -50.03 -18.47
N LEU A 214 62.50 -49.92 -17.47
CA LEU A 214 63.94 -49.73 -17.65
C LEU A 214 64.66 -51.07 -17.50
N GLU A 215 65.59 -51.34 -18.40
CA GLU A 215 66.49 -52.48 -18.36
C GLU A 215 67.86 -52.00 -17.85
N CYS A 216 68.32 -52.51 -16.70
CA CYS A 216 69.63 -52.23 -16.13
C CYS A 216 70.58 -53.40 -16.44
N GLU A 217 71.46 -53.20 -17.41
CA GLU A 217 72.43 -54.21 -17.83
C GLU A 217 73.74 -54.09 -17.03
N THR A 218 74.17 -55.21 -16.42
CA THR A 218 75.50 -55.33 -15.83
C THR A 218 76.44 -56.04 -16.80
N LEU A 219 77.67 -55.53 -16.98
CA LEU A 219 78.63 -56.12 -17.92
C LEU A 219 79.01 -57.54 -17.47
N GLY A 220 78.47 -58.56 -18.16
CA GLY A 220 78.70 -59.97 -17.88
C GLY A 220 77.73 -60.61 -16.86
N GLY A 221 76.71 -59.87 -16.40
CA GLY A 221 75.67 -60.35 -15.49
C GLY A 221 74.26 -60.32 -16.11
N PRO A 222 73.22 -60.73 -15.35
CA PRO A 222 71.84 -60.65 -15.81
C PRO A 222 71.36 -59.20 -15.91
N THR A 223 70.40 -58.97 -16.81
CA THR A 223 69.70 -57.69 -16.93
C THR A 223 68.57 -57.62 -15.90
N GLU A 224 68.60 -56.60 -15.06
CA GLU A 224 67.55 -56.35 -14.06
C GLU A 224 66.51 -55.37 -14.62
N ILE A 225 65.22 -55.58 -14.28
CA ILE A 225 64.12 -54.78 -14.82
C ILE A 225 63.53 -53.88 -13.74
N ILE A 226 63.48 -52.57 -14.00
CA ILE A 226 62.91 -51.56 -13.10
C ILE A 226 61.66 -50.97 -13.76
N THR A 227 60.51 -51.03 -13.08
CA THR A 227 59.26 -50.44 -13.59
C THR A 227 59.07 -49.05 -13.01
N ILE A 228 58.89 -48.04 -13.86
CA ILE A 228 58.56 -46.67 -13.48
C ILE A 228 57.15 -46.35 -13.95
N THR A 229 56.33 -45.79 -13.06
CA THR A 229 55.01 -45.28 -13.40
C THR A 229 54.96 -43.79 -13.11
N GLY A 230 54.50 -42.99 -14.06
CA GLY A 230 54.27 -41.56 -13.91
C GLY A 230 52.90 -41.16 -14.42
N LYS A 231 52.24 -40.22 -13.74
CA LYS A 231 50.95 -39.64 -14.15
C LYS A 231 51.03 -38.13 -14.16
N SER A 232 50.41 -37.53 -15.16
CA SER A 232 50.19 -36.09 -15.35
C SER A 232 48.72 -35.90 -15.71
N SER A 233 48.11 -34.86 -15.17
CA SER A 233 46.72 -34.49 -15.42
C SER A 233 46.61 -32.98 -15.31
N ASP A 234 45.75 -32.38 -16.11
CA ASP A 234 45.38 -30.98 -15.96
C ASP A 234 44.60 -30.76 -14.68
N LEU A 235 44.73 -29.55 -14.14
CA LEU A 235 43.97 -29.13 -12.98
C LEU A 235 42.54 -28.84 -13.42
N HIS A 236 41.60 -29.62 -12.89
CA HIS A 236 40.17 -29.43 -13.07
C HIS A 236 39.49 -29.22 -11.73
N PHE A 237 38.66 -28.18 -11.66
CA PHE A 237 37.86 -27.84 -10.49
C PHE A 237 36.50 -27.29 -10.92
N GLU A 238 35.53 -27.40 -10.02
CA GLU A 238 34.20 -26.80 -10.17
C GLU A 238 33.96 -25.79 -9.05
N LEU A 239 33.43 -24.62 -9.42
CA LEU A 239 32.94 -23.61 -8.49
C LEU A 239 31.42 -23.52 -8.63
N ASN A 240 30.70 -23.50 -7.51
CA ASN A 240 29.24 -23.33 -7.52
C ASN A 240 28.80 -21.98 -8.10
N THR A 241 29.55 -20.91 -7.83
CA THR A 241 29.29 -19.57 -8.32
C THR A 241 30.56 -18.71 -8.27
N ARG A 242 30.64 -17.73 -9.17
CA ARG A 242 31.61 -16.63 -9.12
C ARG A 242 31.02 -15.33 -8.57
N LYS A 243 29.72 -15.33 -8.30
CA LYS A 243 28.95 -14.18 -7.82
C LYS A 243 28.16 -14.57 -6.58
N LEU A 244 28.49 -13.97 -5.44
CA LEU A 244 27.76 -14.12 -4.19
C LEU A 244 26.74 -13.00 -4.04
N ASN A 245 25.46 -13.35 -3.96
CA ASN A 245 24.40 -12.38 -3.70
C ASN A 245 23.96 -12.48 -2.24
N PHE A 246 24.33 -11.48 -1.45
CA PHE A 246 23.97 -11.36 -0.03
C PHE A 246 22.52 -10.92 0.17
N LYS A 247 21.77 -10.60 -0.90
CA LYS A 247 20.39 -10.11 -0.87
C LYS A 247 20.29 -8.90 0.06
N ILE A 248 19.20 -8.79 0.82
CA ILE A 248 18.96 -7.71 1.77
C ILE A 248 19.45 -8.12 3.16
N ARG A 249 20.40 -7.37 3.71
CA ARG A 249 21.01 -7.60 5.03
C ARG A 249 20.92 -6.36 5.91
N GLU A 250 21.01 -6.58 7.21
CA GLU A 250 21.08 -5.49 8.18
C GLU A 250 22.39 -4.71 7.99
N PHE A 251 22.32 -3.38 7.93
CA PHE A 251 23.49 -2.54 7.65
C PHE A 251 24.63 -2.68 8.68
N TYR A 252 24.28 -2.97 9.95
CA TYR A 252 25.22 -3.01 11.07
C TYR A 252 25.77 -4.40 11.38
N ARG A 253 25.15 -5.46 10.86
CA ARG A 253 25.47 -6.85 11.19
C ARG A 253 26.28 -7.50 10.08
N SER A 254 27.28 -8.28 10.45
CA SER A 254 28.04 -9.06 9.48
C SER A 254 27.17 -10.20 8.90
N ALA A 255 27.29 -10.43 7.59
CA ALA A 255 26.57 -11.47 6.86
C ALA A 255 27.57 -12.50 6.31
N VAL A 256 27.16 -13.77 6.28
CA VAL A 256 27.99 -14.88 5.79
C VAL A 256 27.31 -15.53 4.60
N GLU A 257 28.06 -15.74 3.53
CA GLU A 257 27.70 -16.58 2.40
C GLU A 257 28.82 -17.59 2.11
N VAL A 258 28.50 -18.65 1.38
CA VAL A 258 29.42 -19.78 1.16
C VAL A 258 29.65 -20.02 -0.32
N ILE A 259 30.92 -20.14 -0.69
CA ILE A 259 31.36 -20.61 -2.01
C ILE A 259 31.82 -22.05 -1.86
N LYS A 260 31.46 -22.88 -2.84
CA LYS A 260 31.87 -24.29 -2.88
C LYS A 260 32.89 -24.47 -3.98
N LEU A 261 34.06 -24.96 -3.61
CA LEU A 261 35.13 -25.34 -4.52
C LEU A 261 35.31 -26.85 -4.45
N TYR A 262 35.18 -27.52 -5.60
CA TYR A 262 35.29 -28.97 -5.73
C TYR A 262 36.44 -29.33 -6.66
N ASN A 263 37.36 -30.18 -6.20
CA ASN A 263 38.44 -30.70 -7.02
C ASN A 263 37.94 -31.89 -7.84
N THR A 264 37.76 -31.73 -9.15
CA THR A 264 37.37 -32.83 -10.06
C THR A 264 38.57 -33.61 -10.61
N SER A 265 39.79 -33.15 -10.34
CA SER A 265 41.02 -33.75 -10.84
C SER A 265 41.53 -34.89 -9.94
N PRO A 266 42.30 -35.83 -10.51
CA PRO A 266 42.94 -36.91 -9.76
C PRO A 266 44.19 -36.45 -8.98
N LEU A 267 44.55 -35.16 -9.04
CA LEU A 267 45.72 -34.58 -8.39
C LEU A 267 45.31 -33.58 -7.30
N PRO A 268 46.05 -33.50 -6.18
CA PRO A 268 45.83 -32.45 -5.21
C PRO A 268 46.33 -31.09 -5.73
N PHE A 269 45.62 -30.02 -5.40
CA PHE A 269 46.07 -28.65 -5.65
C PHE A 269 45.75 -27.75 -4.47
N ASP A 270 46.53 -26.69 -4.27
CA ASP A 270 46.28 -25.65 -3.31
C ASP A 270 45.38 -24.55 -3.89
N TYR A 271 44.59 -23.92 -3.03
CA TYR A 271 43.99 -22.63 -3.36
C TYR A 271 44.38 -21.61 -2.30
N THR A 272 44.42 -20.34 -2.72
CA THR A 272 44.73 -19.19 -1.87
C THR A 272 43.78 -18.05 -2.19
N VAL A 273 43.28 -17.39 -1.15
CA VAL A 273 42.40 -16.22 -1.27
C VAL A 273 43.18 -14.95 -1.00
N TYR A 274 43.09 -14.00 -1.92
CA TYR A 274 43.64 -12.65 -1.79
C TYR A 274 42.52 -11.64 -1.62
N LEU A 275 42.49 -11.02 -0.44
CA LEU A 275 41.61 -9.90 -0.18
C LEU A 275 42.21 -8.63 -0.78
N ASN A 276 41.40 -7.90 -1.55
CA ASN A 276 41.77 -6.55 -1.95
C ASN A 276 41.73 -5.68 -0.69
N GLU A 277 42.89 -5.21 -0.22
CA GLU A 277 42.96 -4.27 0.90
C GLU A 277 42.12 -3.03 0.56
N ALA A 278 41.07 -2.78 1.35
CA ALA A 278 40.36 -1.52 1.27
C ALA A 278 41.35 -0.40 1.61
N LYS A 279 41.43 0.64 0.77
CA LYS A 279 42.19 1.85 1.10
C LYS A 279 41.72 2.32 2.48
N ASP A 280 42.61 2.28 3.46
CA ASP A 280 42.35 2.78 4.82
C ASP A 280 41.80 4.22 4.72
N GLY A 281 40.52 4.40 5.06
CA GLY A 281 39.91 5.74 5.02
C GLY A 281 38.38 5.80 5.04
N ASP A 282 37.65 4.80 4.51
CA ASP A 282 36.18 4.88 4.45
C ASP A 282 35.51 3.84 5.37
N SER A 283 35.39 4.19 6.65
CA SER A 283 34.69 3.35 7.63
C SER A 283 33.23 3.06 7.25
N LEU A 284 32.63 3.82 6.32
CA LEU A 284 31.22 3.73 5.94
C LEU A 284 30.96 2.73 4.79
N ALA A 285 31.99 2.31 4.05
CA ALA A 285 31.83 1.41 2.92
C ALA A 285 31.64 -0.06 3.34
N ALA A 286 31.02 -0.85 2.46
CA ALA A 286 30.97 -2.29 2.62
C ALA A 286 32.37 -2.90 2.57
N ARG A 287 32.66 -3.87 3.44
CA ARG A 287 33.97 -4.52 3.49
C ARG A 287 33.86 -6.02 3.72
N ILE A 288 34.76 -6.76 3.08
CA ILE A 288 34.98 -8.18 3.38
C ILE A 288 35.76 -8.23 4.69
N VAL A 289 35.18 -8.85 5.71
CA VAL A 289 35.77 -8.94 7.05
C VAL A 289 36.77 -10.09 7.12
N SER A 290 36.40 -11.26 6.59
CA SER A 290 37.25 -12.44 6.55
C SER A 290 36.74 -13.46 5.54
N VAL A 291 37.65 -14.28 5.01
CA VAL A 291 37.33 -15.46 4.21
C VAL A 291 37.99 -16.67 4.87
N THR A 292 37.21 -17.72 5.14
CA THR A 292 37.68 -18.89 5.90
C THR A 292 37.17 -20.19 5.26
N PRO A 293 38.05 -21.14 4.90
CA PRO A 293 39.52 -21.06 4.96
C PRO A 293 40.07 -20.06 3.94
N TYR A 294 41.21 -19.43 4.27
CA TYR A 294 41.88 -18.50 3.36
C TYR A 294 42.83 -19.23 2.38
N ASP A 295 43.39 -20.36 2.80
CA ASP A 295 44.14 -21.30 1.99
C ASP A 295 43.79 -22.75 2.37
N LYS A 296 43.99 -23.69 1.45
CA LYS A 296 43.93 -25.14 1.73
C LYS A 296 44.51 -25.95 0.57
N LEU A 297 45.19 -27.05 0.90
CA LEU A 297 45.48 -28.12 -0.06
C LEU A 297 44.24 -29.02 -0.23
N LEU A 298 43.59 -28.97 -1.39
CA LEU A 298 42.46 -29.85 -1.73
C LEU A 298 42.96 -31.20 -2.23
N GLN A 299 42.50 -32.27 -1.60
CA GLN A 299 42.73 -33.63 -2.08
C GLN A 299 41.90 -33.92 -3.34
N PRO A 300 42.27 -34.96 -4.12
CA PRO A 300 41.47 -35.41 -5.26
C PRO A 300 40.02 -35.70 -4.86
N TYR A 301 39.05 -35.18 -5.62
CA TYR A 301 37.62 -35.37 -5.37
C TYR A 301 37.12 -34.83 -4.02
N GLU A 302 37.83 -33.86 -3.42
CA GLU A 302 37.43 -33.18 -2.19
C GLU A 302 36.63 -31.89 -2.50
N GLU A 303 35.57 -31.63 -1.71
CA GLU A 303 34.81 -30.36 -1.70
C GLU A 303 35.20 -29.53 -0.47
N VAL A 304 35.38 -28.21 -0.65
CA VAL A 304 35.55 -27.25 0.44
C VAL A 304 34.49 -26.15 0.38
N ASN A 305 33.98 -25.78 1.56
CA ASN A 305 33.09 -24.64 1.75
C ASN A 305 33.91 -23.44 2.25
N ILE A 306 34.07 -22.43 1.40
CA ILE A 306 34.75 -21.17 1.71
C ILE A 306 33.70 -20.19 2.21
N GLN A 307 33.75 -19.87 3.50
CA GLN A 307 32.84 -18.92 4.14
C GLN A 307 33.35 -17.49 3.96
N VAL A 308 32.52 -16.63 3.39
CA VAL A 308 32.83 -15.22 3.14
C VAL A 308 31.98 -14.35 4.07
N LEU A 309 32.64 -13.66 4.99
CA LEU A 309 32.03 -12.74 5.95
C LEU A 309 32.13 -11.30 5.43
N VAL A 310 30.99 -10.63 5.25
CA VAL A 310 30.91 -9.24 4.77
C VAL A 310 30.19 -8.37 5.78
N LYS A 311 30.69 -7.14 5.99
CA LYS A 311 29.96 -6.07 6.67
C LYS A 311 29.39 -5.13 5.60
N PRO A 312 28.05 -5.04 5.43
CA PRO A 312 27.41 -4.23 4.38
C PRO A 312 27.73 -2.73 4.43
N GLY A 313 28.06 -2.18 5.61
CA GLY A 313 28.37 -0.76 5.75
C GLY A 313 27.13 0.12 5.69
N LEU A 314 27.26 1.31 5.09
CA LEU A 314 26.19 2.29 4.93
C LEU A 314 25.00 1.69 4.15
N THR A 315 23.78 2.14 4.46
CA THR A 315 22.59 1.61 3.80
C THR A 315 22.58 1.92 2.30
N GLY A 316 22.35 0.90 1.47
CA GLY A 316 22.37 1.00 0.01
C GLY A 316 22.85 -0.28 -0.65
N TYR A 317 22.99 -0.23 -1.98
CA TYR A 317 23.64 -1.28 -2.75
C TYR A 317 25.14 -1.28 -2.48
N PHE A 318 25.73 -2.45 -2.26
CA PHE A 318 27.17 -2.63 -2.18
C PHE A 318 27.64 -3.68 -3.18
N ASN A 319 28.84 -3.45 -3.72
CA ASN A 319 29.56 -4.37 -4.57
C ASN A 319 31.02 -4.41 -4.12
N CYS A 320 31.54 -5.59 -3.81
CA CYS A 320 32.94 -5.82 -3.48
C CYS A 320 33.44 -7.12 -4.13
N SER A 321 34.75 -7.29 -4.23
CA SER A 321 35.34 -8.48 -4.85
C SER A 321 36.66 -8.86 -4.20
N PHE A 322 37.01 -10.15 -4.29
CA PHE A 322 38.31 -10.69 -3.91
C PHE A 322 38.83 -11.65 -4.99
N MET A 323 40.11 -11.99 -4.94
CA MET A 323 40.74 -12.91 -5.90
C MET A 323 40.96 -14.29 -5.28
N LEU A 324 40.68 -15.34 -6.05
CA LEU A 324 40.91 -16.74 -5.71
C LEU A 324 41.93 -17.32 -6.69
N GLU A 325 43.08 -17.75 -6.18
CA GLU A 325 44.09 -18.50 -6.92
C GLU A 325 43.88 -19.99 -6.69
N VAL A 326 43.93 -20.79 -7.77
CA VAL A 326 43.74 -22.24 -7.73
C VAL A 326 44.91 -22.90 -8.45
N GLY A 327 45.84 -23.47 -7.69
CA GLY A 327 47.09 -24.01 -8.19
C GLY A 327 47.85 -22.99 -9.03
N TYR A 328 48.21 -23.37 -10.26
CA TYR A 328 48.95 -22.52 -11.21
C TYR A 328 48.05 -21.74 -12.18
N LEU A 329 46.72 -21.77 -12.00
CA LEU A 329 45.78 -21.12 -12.90
C LEU A 329 45.71 -19.61 -12.66
N PRO A 330 45.28 -18.81 -13.67
CA PRO A 330 45.04 -17.39 -13.48
C PRO A 330 44.04 -17.10 -12.36
N HIS A 331 44.27 -16.01 -11.63
CA HIS A 331 43.41 -15.56 -10.54
C HIS A 331 41.95 -15.38 -10.99
N LEU A 332 41.03 -15.95 -10.23
CA LEU A 332 39.59 -15.82 -10.43
C LEU A 332 39.06 -14.68 -9.57
N THR A 333 38.37 -13.72 -10.19
CA THR A 333 37.66 -12.69 -9.43
C THR A 333 36.31 -13.23 -8.96
N ILE A 334 36.07 -13.15 -7.65
CA ILE A 334 34.78 -13.46 -7.04
C ILE A 334 34.10 -12.14 -6.71
N GLU A 335 32.91 -11.93 -7.29
CA GLU A 335 32.09 -10.74 -7.07
C GLU A 335 31.07 -10.97 -5.96
N LEU A 336 30.83 -9.95 -5.14
CA LEU A 336 29.88 -9.96 -4.05
C LEU A 336 28.97 -8.76 -4.22
N GLU A 337 27.66 -8.99 -4.18
CA GLU A 337 26.66 -7.93 -4.23
C GLU A 337 25.59 -8.10 -3.17
N GLY A 338 24.97 -7.00 -2.77
CA GLY A 338 23.83 -7.03 -1.87
C GLY A 338 23.36 -5.64 -1.48
N TRP A 339 22.41 -5.59 -0.57
CA TRP A 339 21.86 -4.35 -0.03
C TRP A 339 21.94 -4.32 1.49
N GLY A 340 22.59 -3.30 2.04
CA GLY A 340 22.51 -2.97 3.46
C GLY A 340 21.28 -2.10 3.72
N VAL A 341 20.42 -2.49 4.67
CA VAL A 341 19.24 -1.69 5.03
C VAL A 341 19.12 -1.53 6.55
N ILE A 342 18.51 -0.43 6.97
CA ILE A 342 18.08 -0.22 8.35
C ILE A 342 16.81 -1.01 8.65
N PRO A 343 16.65 -1.57 9.87
CA PRO A 343 15.36 -2.08 10.32
C PRO A 343 14.32 -0.96 10.33
N GLN A 344 13.31 -1.09 9.47
CA GLN A 344 12.25 -0.10 9.28
C GLN A 344 10.87 -0.74 9.36
N VAL A 345 9.91 0.04 9.85
CA VAL A 345 8.52 -0.38 9.99
C VAL A 345 7.65 0.75 9.44
N TYR A 346 6.67 0.38 8.63
CA TYR A 346 5.71 1.33 8.09
C TYR A 346 4.44 1.34 8.93
N LEU A 347 3.95 2.53 9.28
CA LEU A 347 2.63 2.73 9.88
C LEU A 347 1.67 3.24 8.79
N SER A 348 0.47 2.68 8.70
CA SER A 348 -0.57 3.16 7.78
C SER A 348 -1.22 4.48 8.24
N LEU A 349 -0.40 5.47 8.61
CA LEU A 349 -0.81 6.78 9.09
C LEU A 349 -0.35 7.89 8.14
N PRO A 350 -1.05 9.04 8.08
CA PRO A 350 -0.64 10.20 7.31
C PRO A 350 0.75 10.74 7.71
N ARG A 351 1.58 11.05 6.71
CA ARG A 351 2.86 11.75 6.85
C ARG A 351 2.84 13.14 6.21
N SER A 352 2.20 14.10 6.85
CA SER A 352 2.06 15.47 6.34
C SER A 352 3.39 16.18 6.05
N HIS A 353 4.47 15.80 6.74
CA HIS A 353 5.81 16.38 6.55
C HIS A 353 6.51 15.92 5.28
N VAL A 354 6.23 14.70 4.80
CA VAL A 354 6.83 14.17 3.56
C VAL A 354 6.41 15.01 2.36
N LYS A 355 5.16 15.49 2.33
CA LYS A 355 4.65 16.40 1.28
C LYS A 355 5.38 17.73 1.19
N LYS A 356 6.07 18.14 2.25
CA LYS A 356 6.83 19.41 2.31
C LYS A 356 8.32 19.23 1.98
N MET A 357 8.75 18.01 1.67
CA MET A 357 10.16 17.72 1.38
C MET A 357 10.60 18.27 0.02
N SER A 358 11.90 18.55 -0.12
CA SER A 358 12.50 18.93 -1.39
C SER A 358 12.34 17.81 -2.41
N HIS A 359 11.98 18.15 -3.65
CA HIS A 359 11.81 17.16 -4.72
C HIS A 359 13.11 16.39 -5.00
N GLU A 360 14.28 17.00 -4.84
CA GLU A 360 15.59 16.35 -5.00
C GLU A 360 15.76 15.11 -4.12
N LEU A 361 15.38 15.21 -2.83
CA LEU A 361 15.38 14.09 -1.89
C LEU A 361 14.43 12.97 -2.35
N CYS A 362 13.24 13.34 -2.82
CA CYS A 362 12.26 12.38 -3.32
C CYS A 362 12.77 11.66 -4.56
N TYR A 363 13.41 12.38 -5.51
CA TYR A 363 14.02 11.78 -6.70
C TYR A 363 15.17 10.83 -6.34
N GLN A 364 16.03 11.21 -5.40
CA GLN A 364 17.09 10.33 -4.88
C GLN A 364 16.52 9.05 -4.26
N ALA A 365 15.45 9.18 -3.48
CA ALA A 365 14.77 8.05 -2.86
C ALA A 365 14.15 7.11 -3.90
N VAL A 366 13.43 7.65 -4.88
CA VAL A 366 12.84 6.85 -5.97
C VAL A 366 13.92 6.18 -6.82
N ALA A 367 15.01 6.87 -7.12
CA ALA A 367 16.14 6.29 -7.86
C ALA A 367 16.82 5.12 -7.11
N SER A 368 16.72 5.07 -5.77
CA SER A 368 17.22 3.94 -4.98
C SER A 368 16.34 2.68 -5.06
N LEU A 369 15.10 2.80 -5.56
CA LEU A 369 14.15 1.70 -5.70
C LEU A 369 14.32 1.03 -7.08
N THR A 370 15.47 0.40 -7.29
CA THR A 370 15.73 -0.34 -8.53
C THR A 370 14.89 -1.62 -8.59
N SER A 371 14.64 -2.14 -9.79
CA SER A 371 13.95 -3.43 -9.97
C SER A 371 14.65 -4.58 -9.23
N SER A 372 15.99 -4.57 -9.19
CA SER A 372 16.78 -5.54 -8.42
C SER A 372 16.53 -5.44 -6.91
N PHE A 373 16.42 -4.23 -6.36
CA PHE A 373 16.08 -4.02 -4.96
C PHE A 373 14.65 -4.47 -4.64
N LEU A 374 13.67 -4.10 -5.47
CA LEU A 374 12.27 -4.48 -5.27
C LEU A 374 12.08 -6.00 -5.36
N ASN A 375 12.77 -6.66 -6.28
CA ASN A 375 12.77 -8.12 -6.37
C ASN A 375 13.35 -8.77 -5.11
N ALA A 376 14.45 -8.23 -4.57
CA ALA A 376 15.04 -8.72 -3.33
C ALA A 376 14.11 -8.50 -2.11
N ILE A 377 13.35 -7.40 -2.07
CA ILE A 377 12.31 -7.15 -1.07
C ILE A 377 11.15 -8.15 -1.21
N ASN A 378 10.70 -8.40 -2.43
CA ASN A 378 9.61 -9.34 -2.70
C ASN A 378 9.99 -10.77 -2.29
N GLU A 379 11.22 -11.18 -2.56
CA GLU A 379 11.78 -12.46 -2.12
C GLU A 379 11.83 -12.55 -0.57
N LEU A 380 12.27 -11.47 0.10
CA LEU A 380 12.31 -11.37 1.55
C LEU A 380 10.92 -11.52 2.18
N PHE A 381 9.88 -10.97 1.55
CA PHE A 381 8.51 -11.01 2.07
C PHE A 381 7.79 -12.34 1.84
N GLU A 382 8.45 -13.33 1.21
CA GLU A 382 7.86 -14.59 0.77
C GLU A 382 6.56 -14.41 -0.04
N LYS A 383 6.38 -13.23 -0.67
CA LYS A 383 5.28 -12.97 -1.58
C LYS A 383 5.57 -13.68 -2.89
N LYS A 384 5.24 -14.98 -2.95
CA LYS A 384 5.08 -15.66 -4.22
C LYS A 384 3.94 -14.93 -4.95
N TYR A 385 4.27 -14.09 -5.93
CA TYR A 385 3.27 -13.69 -6.91
C TYR A 385 2.82 -14.94 -7.65
N SER A 386 1.77 -15.60 -7.14
CA SER A 386 0.86 -16.29 -8.04
C SER A 386 0.18 -15.19 -8.82
N VAL A 387 0.72 -14.86 -9.99
CA VAL A 387 -0.08 -14.21 -11.04
C VAL A 387 -1.35 -15.06 -11.11
N PRO A 388 -2.53 -14.51 -10.78
CA PRO A 388 -3.75 -15.27 -10.98
C PRO A 388 -3.76 -15.60 -12.46
N LEU A 389 -3.81 -16.89 -12.80
CA LEU A 389 -3.90 -17.37 -14.19
C LEU A 389 -5.18 -16.89 -14.92
N ASN A 390 -5.94 -15.97 -14.32
CA ASN A 390 -7.20 -15.41 -14.80
C ASN A 390 -7.30 -13.89 -14.56
N SER A 391 -6.20 -13.13 -14.59
CA SER A 391 -6.36 -11.74 -15.02
C SER A 391 -6.63 -11.82 -16.52
N PRO A 392 -7.74 -11.24 -17.06
CA PRO A 392 -7.89 -11.15 -18.49
C PRO A 392 -6.60 -10.51 -19.01
N VAL A 393 -6.00 -11.13 -20.02
CA VAL A 393 -4.97 -10.50 -20.83
C VAL A 393 -5.56 -9.14 -21.17
N ILE A 394 -5.10 -8.10 -20.48
CA ILE A 394 -5.32 -6.75 -20.95
C ILE A 394 -4.49 -6.79 -22.22
N ASP A 395 -5.18 -6.98 -23.35
CA ASP A 395 -4.65 -6.72 -24.66
C ASP A 395 -3.74 -5.52 -24.51
N ARG A 396 -2.50 -5.64 -25.00
CA ARG A 396 -1.54 -4.54 -25.10
C ARG A 396 -2.22 -3.38 -25.80
N CYS A 397 -2.99 -2.61 -25.06
CA CYS A 397 -3.74 -1.49 -25.56
C CYS A 397 -2.65 -0.49 -25.89
N PHE A 398 -2.49 -0.25 -27.19
CA PHE A 398 -1.52 0.64 -27.81
C PHE A 398 -0.14 0.03 -28.09
N GLU A 399 -0.07 -0.93 -29.01
CA GLU A 399 1.08 -1.09 -29.91
C GLU A 399 0.95 -0.09 -31.08
N ASP A 400 0.97 1.21 -30.79
CA ASP A 400 1.11 2.24 -31.83
C ASP A 400 2.61 2.58 -31.93
N PRO A 401 3.31 2.20 -33.02
CA PRO A 401 4.75 2.38 -33.14
C PRO A 401 5.19 3.83 -32.97
N GLU A 402 4.36 4.80 -33.34
CA GLU A 402 4.68 6.23 -33.24
C GLU A 402 4.68 6.76 -31.79
N LEU A 403 3.92 6.13 -30.88
CA LEU A 403 3.92 6.50 -29.46
C LEU A 403 5.10 5.89 -28.69
N GLN A 404 5.69 4.80 -29.17
CA GLN A 404 6.80 4.13 -28.48
C GLN A 404 8.15 4.83 -28.63
N GLU A 405 8.35 5.65 -29.66
CA GLU A 405 9.63 6.32 -29.90
C GLU A 405 9.85 7.52 -28.95
N GLU A 406 8.79 8.16 -28.45
CA GLU A 406 8.89 9.39 -27.63
C GLU A 406 8.16 9.35 -26.27
N TRP A 407 7.27 8.37 -26.05
CA TRP A 407 6.43 8.31 -24.85
C TRP A 407 6.50 6.94 -24.18
N HIS A 408 6.64 6.94 -22.85
CA HIS A 408 6.45 5.74 -22.04
C HIS A 408 5.00 5.71 -21.53
N ILE A 409 4.20 4.77 -22.02
CA ILE A 409 2.81 4.61 -21.58
C ILE A 409 2.82 3.81 -20.29
N CYS A 410 2.54 4.48 -19.18
CA CYS A 410 2.38 3.86 -17.88
C CYS A 410 1.10 3.00 -17.86
N SER A 411 1.25 1.68 -17.86
CA SER A 411 0.15 0.72 -17.75
C SER A 411 -0.14 0.37 -16.28
N ILE A 412 -1.36 -0.09 -15.99
CA ILE A 412 -1.72 -0.65 -14.67
C ILE A 412 -0.93 -1.93 -14.37
N ALA A 413 -0.39 -2.59 -15.40
CA ALA A 413 0.42 -3.79 -15.26
C ALA A 413 1.90 -3.48 -14.99
N ASP A 414 2.34 -2.22 -15.09
CA ASP A 414 3.71 -1.87 -14.77
C ASP A 414 3.90 -1.89 -13.25
N GLU A 415 5.00 -2.49 -12.80
CA GLU A 415 5.35 -2.58 -11.39
C GLU A 415 5.90 -1.24 -10.90
N TYR A 416 5.03 -0.41 -10.32
CA TYR A 416 5.44 0.83 -9.66
C TYR A 416 5.73 0.60 -8.17
N PRO A 417 6.74 1.29 -7.61
CA PRO A 417 6.95 1.29 -6.17
C PRO A 417 5.71 1.84 -5.45
N THR A 418 5.35 1.22 -4.33
CA THR A 418 4.23 1.69 -3.51
C THR A 418 4.57 2.97 -2.75
N VAL A 419 3.57 3.67 -2.24
CA VAL A 419 3.79 4.83 -1.33
C VAL A 419 4.66 4.44 -0.13
N MET A 420 4.46 3.23 0.40
CA MET A 420 5.32 2.70 1.47
C MET A 420 6.78 2.57 1.03
N ASP A 421 7.03 2.03 -0.17
CA ASP A 421 8.40 1.88 -0.70
C ASP A 421 9.09 3.25 -0.83
N ILE A 422 8.37 4.24 -1.37
CA ILE A 422 8.87 5.60 -1.58
C ILE A 422 9.13 6.30 -0.24
N GLU A 423 8.17 6.29 0.68
CA GLU A 423 8.31 6.96 1.97
C GLU A 423 9.44 6.37 2.83
N LEU A 424 9.60 5.04 2.81
CA LEU A 424 10.70 4.38 3.52
C LEU A 424 12.05 4.55 2.80
N ALA A 425 12.06 4.69 1.47
CA ALA A 425 13.26 5.07 0.73
C ALA A 425 13.75 6.48 1.11
N ILE A 426 12.82 7.44 1.26
CA ILE A 426 13.15 8.79 1.74
C ILE A 426 13.80 8.72 3.11
N GLU A 427 13.26 7.92 4.03
CA GLU A 427 13.88 7.72 5.34
C GLU A 427 15.29 7.13 5.26
N ARG A 428 15.54 6.15 4.37
CA ARG A 428 16.89 5.60 4.18
C ARG A 428 17.87 6.68 3.70
N ILE A 429 17.47 7.53 2.76
CA ILE A 429 18.31 8.64 2.31
C ILE A 429 18.57 9.65 3.44
N LEU A 430 17.56 9.96 4.26
CA LEU A 430 17.73 10.83 5.43
C LEU A 430 18.68 10.21 6.46
N PHE A 431 18.58 8.90 6.67
CA PHE A 431 19.48 8.15 7.53
C PHE A 431 20.92 8.18 7.01
N VAL A 432 21.13 7.94 5.72
CA VAL A 432 22.44 8.06 5.07
C VAL A 432 23.04 9.45 5.30
N LYS A 433 22.27 10.51 5.05
CA LYS A 433 22.70 11.89 5.27
C LYS A 433 23.00 12.20 6.74
N HIS A 434 22.33 11.52 7.68
CA HIS A 434 22.59 11.66 9.11
C HIS A 434 23.90 10.97 9.52
N ILE A 435 24.12 9.73 9.09
CA ILE A 435 25.36 8.97 9.36
C ILE A 435 26.58 9.66 8.75
N GLN A 436 26.45 10.23 7.54
CA GLN A 436 27.53 11.02 6.93
C GLN A 436 27.96 12.23 7.77
N LYS A 437 27.04 12.81 8.56
CA LYS A 437 27.34 13.91 9.48
C LYS A 437 27.89 13.41 10.82
N CYS A 438 27.52 12.19 11.23
CA CYS A 438 27.85 11.59 12.51
C CYS A 438 28.36 10.14 12.33
N PRO A 439 29.56 9.92 11.75
CA PRO A 439 30.06 8.58 11.42
C PRO A 439 30.33 7.71 12.67
N GLU A 440 30.55 8.33 13.83
CA GLU A 440 30.72 7.69 15.15
C GLU A 440 29.60 6.66 15.48
N ILE A 441 28.37 6.92 15.00
CA ILE A 441 27.21 6.05 15.23
C ILE A 441 27.46 4.66 14.65
N MET A 442 28.11 4.58 13.49
CA MET A 442 28.35 3.30 12.80
C MET A 442 29.47 2.47 13.46
N VAL A 443 30.42 3.12 14.13
CA VAL A 443 31.51 2.47 14.88
C VAL A 443 30.99 1.94 16.22
N ASN A 444 30.12 2.71 16.89
CA ASN A 444 29.57 2.36 18.20
C ASN A 444 28.40 1.36 18.12
N THR A 445 27.84 1.12 16.93
CA THR A 445 26.77 0.14 16.73
C THR A 445 27.35 -1.27 16.83
N SER A 446 27.19 -1.89 18.00
CA SER A 446 27.62 -3.28 18.25
C SER A 446 26.62 -4.29 17.65
N GLU A 447 27.09 -5.49 17.28
CA GLU A 447 26.21 -6.57 16.79
C GLU A 447 25.18 -7.06 17.83
N ASN A 448 25.39 -6.72 19.11
CA ASN A 448 24.52 -7.08 20.23
C ASN A 448 23.60 -5.93 20.69
N GLN A 449 23.60 -4.80 19.98
CA GLN A 449 22.73 -3.68 20.33
C GLN A 449 21.26 -4.11 20.16
N THR A 450 20.41 -3.72 21.11
CA THR A 450 18.95 -3.95 21.03
C THR A 450 18.15 -2.64 21.14
N GLU A 451 18.86 -1.53 21.33
CA GLU A 451 18.32 -0.18 21.36
C GLU A 451 18.19 0.38 19.94
N PRO A 452 17.26 1.32 19.71
CA PRO A 452 17.19 2.04 18.44
C PRO A 452 18.45 2.88 18.20
N ILE A 453 18.64 3.27 16.95
CA ILE A 453 19.73 4.14 16.50
C ILE A 453 19.69 5.46 17.30
N THR A 454 20.83 5.83 17.87
CA THR A 454 20.97 7.02 18.70
C THR A 454 20.85 8.28 17.85
N ASP A 455 20.17 9.30 18.39
CA ASP A 455 20.02 10.65 17.80
C ASP A 455 19.43 10.75 16.39
N PHE A 456 18.84 9.66 15.89
CA PHE A 456 18.06 9.65 14.65
C PHE A 456 16.58 9.40 14.92
N SER A 457 15.70 10.21 14.35
CA SER A 457 14.25 10.02 14.37
C SER A 457 13.67 10.28 12.99
N THR A 458 12.68 9.48 12.61
CA THR A 458 12.01 9.63 11.32
C THR A 458 11.07 10.83 11.31
N MET A 459 10.50 11.11 10.13
CA MET A 459 9.45 12.11 10.00
C MET A 459 8.19 11.67 10.77
N PRO A 460 7.50 12.60 11.45
CA PRO A 460 6.40 12.24 12.32
C PRO A 460 5.16 11.83 11.53
N TYR A 461 4.55 10.74 11.98
CA TYR A 461 3.18 10.38 11.62
C TYR A 461 2.18 11.24 12.39
N VAL A 462 1.02 11.50 11.79
CA VAL A 462 -0.03 12.31 12.41
C VAL A 462 -1.34 11.52 12.47
N ILE A 463 -1.92 11.45 13.67
CA ILE A 463 -3.26 10.96 13.93
C ILE A 463 -4.12 12.16 14.27
N ASP A 464 -5.15 12.42 13.47
CA ASP A 464 -6.12 13.46 13.72
C ASP A 464 -7.49 12.81 13.97
N TYR A 465 -7.95 12.84 15.22
CA TYR A 465 -9.26 12.32 15.61
C TYR A 465 -10.41 13.27 15.27
N GLY A 466 -10.13 14.49 14.81
CA GLY A 466 -11.12 15.52 14.63
C GLY A 466 -11.80 15.87 15.96
N VAL A 467 -13.12 16.00 15.95
CA VAL A 467 -13.90 16.32 17.16
C VAL A 467 -14.27 15.03 17.89
N VAL A 468 -13.85 14.88 19.14
CA VAL A 468 -14.22 13.74 20.00
C VAL A 468 -15.06 14.24 21.17
N ILE A 469 -16.21 13.58 21.39
CA ILE A 469 -17.08 13.93 22.50
C ILE A 469 -16.45 13.50 23.83
N ILE A 470 -16.42 14.40 24.81
CA ILE A 470 -15.91 14.09 26.17
C ILE A 470 -16.69 12.90 26.77
N ASP A 471 -16.00 12.03 27.49
CA ASP A 471 -16.47 10.75 28.04
C ASP A 471 -16.82 9.67 26.99
N CYS A 472 -16.58 9.92 25.70
CA CYS A 472 -16.64 8.92 24.63
C CYS A 472 -15.23 8.47 24.22
N LYS A 473 -15.10 7.21 23.78
CA LYS A 473 -13.84 6.68 23.25
C LYS A 473 -13.81 6.79 21.73
N ALA A 474 -12.70 7.26 21.18
CA ALA A 474 -12.40 7.24 19.75
C ALA A 474 -11.20 6.34 19.48
N GLN A 475 -11.28 5.48 18.47
CA GLN A 475 -10.24 4.50 18.16
C GLN A 475 -9.70 4.68 16.74
N CYS A 476 -8.37 4.66 16.62
CA CYS A 476 -7.65 4.59 15.36
C CYS A 476 -6.93 3.24 15.30
N VAL A 477 -7.19 2.46 14.25
CA VAL A 477 -6.53 1.17 13.99
C VAL A 477 -5.43 1.39 12.97
N VAL A 478 -4.19 1.18 13.38
CA VAL A 478 -3.00 1.41 12.55
C VAL A 478 -2.43 0.07 12.14
N GLU A 479 -2.31 -0.16 10.84
CA GLU A 479 -1.61 -1.30 10.29
C GLU A 479 -0.10 -1.01 10.30
N VAL A 480 0.65 -1.89 10.96
CA VAL A 480 2.10 -1.82 11.13
C VAL A 480 2.74 -2.91 10.29
N VAL A 481 3.54 -2.54 9.30
CA VAL A 481 4.19 -3.47 8.35
C VAL A 481 5.70 -3.50 8.62
N ASN A 482 6.27 -4.67 8.85
CA ASN A 482 7.72 -4.81 8.97
C ASN A 482 8.38 -4.83 7.58
N TYR A 483 9.12 -3.78 7.25
CA TYR A 483 9.84 -3.65 5.98
C TYR A 483 11.32 -4.07 6.12
N GLY A 484 11.78 -4.35 7.34
CA GLY A 484 13.16 -4.77 7.59
C GLY A 484 13.41 -6.26 7.30
N PRO A 485 14.69 -6.66 7.16
CA PRO A 485 15.08 -8.03 6.80
C PRO A 485 14.98 -9.04 7.96
N VAL A 486 14.69 -8.58 9.17
CA VAL A 486 14.65 -9.41 10.38
C VAL A 486 13.33 -9.29 11.12
N HIS A 487 13.03 -10.28 11.95
CA HIS A 487 11.87 -10.20 12.83
C HIS A 487 12.00 -9.02 13.80
N THR A 488 11.00 -8.15 13.84
CA THR A 488 11.01 -6.97 14.70
C THR A 488 9.77 -6.91 15.58
N LYS A 489 9.89 -6.31 16.77
CA LYS A 489 8.76 -6.01 17.64
C LYS A 489 8.77 -4.52 17.90
N LEU A 490 7.79 -3.80 17.36
CA LEU A 490 7.62 -2.37 17.59
C LEU A 490 7.36 -2.11 19.08
N ARG A 491 8.19 -1.25 19.70
CA ARG A 491 8.11 -0.93 21.13
C ARG A 491 7.67 0.51 21.30
N LEU A 492 6.86 0.78 22.32
CA LEU A 492 6.67 2.16 22.78
C LEU A 492 7.95 2.60 23.52
N SER A 493 8.49 3.77 23.17
CA SER A 493 9.70 4.29 23.80
C SER A 493 9.50 4.46 25.30
N LYS A 494 10.48 4.02 26.09
CA LYS A 494 10.49 4.25 27.56
C LYS A 494 10.48 5.73 27.93
N ARG A 495 10.91 6.60 27.02
CA ARG A 495 10.92 8.06 27.20
C ARG A 495 9.56 8.70 26.93
N SER A 496 8.63 7.98 26.29
CA SER A 496 7.31 8.49 25.99
C SER A 496 6.36 8.28 27.18
N VAL A 497 5.92 9.37 27.79
CA VAL A 497 4.90 9.34 28.85
C VAL A 497 3.55 9.55 28.19
N LEU A 498 2.75 8.50 28.11
CA LEU A 498 1.39 8.61 27.58
C LEU A 498 0.47 9.28 28.61
N PRO A 499 -0.35 10.26 28.20
CA PRO A 499 -1.38 10.79 29.07
C PRO A 499 -2.45 9.73 29.36
N ARG A 500 -3.16 9.87 30.49
CA ARG A 500 -4.14 8.87 30.96
C ARG A 500 -5.32 8.67 29.99
N TRP A 501 -5.66 9.68 29.20
CA TRP A 501 -6.68 9.62 28.16
C TRP A 501 -6.20 9.02 26.83
N LEU A 502 -4.95 8.58 26.70
CA LEU A 502 -4.43 7.97 25.47
C LEU A 502 -3.85 6.58 25.77
N ASP A 503 -4.42 5.57 25.14
CA ASP A 503 -3.97 4.19 25.25
C ASP A 503 -3.46 3.66 23.91
N VAL A 504 -2.40 2.84 23.95
CA VAL A 504 -1.74 2.26 22.78
C VAL A 504 -1.54 0.78 23.01
N THR A 505 -2.20 -0.05 22.21
CA THR A 505 -2.07 -1.51 22.36
C THR A 505 -0.68 -1.99 21.91
N PRO A 506 -0.09 -2.99 22.58
CA PRO A 506 1.22 -3.50 22.21
C PRO A 506 1.19 -4.18 20.83
N CYS A 507 2.21 -3.91 20.02
CA CYS A 507 2.40 -4.59 18.73
C CYS A 507 2.95 -6.02 18.94
N PRO A 508 2.42 -7.04 18.23
CA PRO A 508 3.03 -8.36 18.20
C PRO A 508 4.40 -8.34 17.49
N LYS A 509 5.13 -9.46 17.60
CA LYS A 509 6.38 -9.65 16.85
C LYS A 509 6.02 -9.91 15.38
N LEU A 510 6.64 -9.16 14.48
CA LEU A 510 6.42 -9.20 13.04
C LEU A 510 7.58 -9.91 12.36
N ALA A 511 7.29 -10.81 11.43
CA ALA A 511 8.28 -11.33 10.49
C ALA A 511 8.48 -10.32 9.33
N PRO A 512 9.56 -10.43 8.54
CA PRO A 512 9.71 -9.61 7.34
C PRO A 512 8.47 -9.70 6.43
N GLY A 513 7.95 -8.55 5.99
CA GLY A 513 6.79 -8.49 5.08
C GLY A 513 5.41 -8.69 5.71
N THR A 514 5.33 -9.13 6.98
CA THR A 514 4.06 -9.31 7.69
C THR A 514 3.55 -8.00 8.30
N SER A 515 2.24 -7.89 8.48
CA SER A 515 1.59 -6.77 9.14
C SER A 515 0.79 -7.15 10.40
N ALA A 516 0.61 -6.21 11.31
CA ALA A 516 -0.32 -6.33 12.44
C ALA A 516 -0.98 -5.00 12.77
N ASN A 517 -2.13 -5.07 13.44
CA ASN A 517 -2.89 -3.89 13.84
C ASN A 517 -2.51 -3.44 15.25
N VAL A 518 -2.23 -2.15 15.39
CA VAL A 518 -2.04 -1.43 16.66
C VAL A 518 -3.20 -0.46 16.82
N ASN A 519 -3.94 -0.60 17.92
CA ASN A 519 -5.01 0.31 18.28
C ASN A 519 -4.48 1.45 19.13
N ILE A 520 -4.83 2.67 18.74
CA ILE A 520 -4.58 3.87 19.51
C ILE A 520 -5.96 4.42 19.88
N VAL A 521 -6.23 4.54 21.18
CA VAL A 521 -7.55 4.87 21.72
C VAL A 521 -7.47 6.17 22.51
N LEU A 522 -8.22 7.17 22.06
CA LEU A 522 -8.43 8.43 22.75
C LEU A 522 -9.67 8.30 23.64
N SER A 523 -9.54 8.50 24.94
CA SER A 523 -10.60 8.42 25.96
C SER A 523 -10.61 9.69 26.81
N PRO A 524 -11.02 10.85 26.27
CA PRO A 524 -11.09 12.11 27.01
C PRO A 524 -12.12 12.02 28.14
N THR A 525 -11.76 12.53 29.32
CA THR A 525 -12.69 12.60 30.47
C THR A 525 -12.97 14.05 30.86
N ALA A 526 -14.14 14.32 31.44
CA ALA A 526 -14.50 15.66 31.92
C ALA A 526 -13.54 16.22 33.00
N ARG A 527 -12.78 15.34 33.68
CA ARG A 527 -11.75 15.75 34.66
C ARG A 527 -10.50 16.31 34.00
N GLU A 528 -10.15 15.80 32.84
CA GLU A 528 -8.94 16.19 32.10
C GLU A 528 -9.23 17.30 31.10
N PHE A 529 -10.47 17.39 30.61
CA PHE A 529 -10.97 18.38 29.66
C PHE A 529 -12.22 19.06 30.22
N PRO A 530 -12.08 20.06 31.10
CA PRO A 530 -13.21 20.73 31.76
C PRO A 530 -13.90 21.78 30.87
N GLU A 531 -13.24 22.22 29.80
CA GLU A 531 -13.79 23.22 28.88
C GLU A 531 -14.80 22.59 27.92
N VAL A 532 -15.76 23.40 27.46
CA VAL A 532 -16.80 22.96 26.51
C VAL A 532 -16.18 22.52 25.17
N GLU A 533 -15.07 23.15 24.78
CA GLU A 533 -14.25 22.81 23.62
C GLU A 533 -12.78 23.04 23.93
N GLN A 534 -11.95 22.01 23.80
CA GLN A 534 -10.52 22.08 24.07
C GLN A 534 -9.72 21.32 23.00
N ALA A 535 -8.82 22.02 22.32
CA ALA A 535 -7.88 21.39 21.40
C ALA A 535 -6.76 20.71 22.19
N VAL A 536 -6.39 19.50 21.77
CA VAL A 536 -5.31 18.72 22.37
C VAL A 536 -4.34 18.23 21.30
N GLU A 537 -3.05 18.36 21.59
CA GLU A 537 -1.95 17.82 20.80
C GLU A 537 -0.94 17.16 21.73
N THR A 538 -0.61 15.90 21.46
CA THR A 538 0.42 15.16 22.20
C THR A 538 1.26 14.33 21.24
N SER A 539 2.44 13.92 21.66
CA SER A 539 3.33 13.09 20.84
C SER A 539 3.98 11.99 21.66
N PHE A 540 4.11 10.82 21.05
CA PHE A 540 4.87 9.70 21.60
C PHE A 540 5.74 9.09 20.50
N HIS A 541 6.68 8.24 20.89
CA HIS A 541 7.62 7.63 19.96
C HIS A 541 7.51 6.11 20.02
N PHE A 542 7.41 5.49 18.85
CA PHE A 542 7.73 4.09 18.70
C PHE A 542 9.23 3.90 18.44
N GLU A 543 9.76 2.75 18.83
CA GLU A 543 11.15 2.36 18.64
C GLU A 543 11.19 0.99 17.96
N VAL A 544 11.93 0.95 16.86
CA VAL A 544 12.29 -0.30 16.18
C VAL A 544 13.64 -0.75 16.75
N PRO A 545 13.75 -1.94 17.34
CA PRO A 545 15.03 -2.48 17.80
C PRO A 545 16.09 -2.41 16.70
N CYS A 546 17.26 -1.85 17.02
CA CYS A 546 18.37 -1.66 16.08
C CYS A 546 18.04 -0.83 14.84
N GLY A 547 16.90 -0.14 14.86
CA GLY A 547 16.37 0.62 13.74
C GLY A 547 16.01 2.03 14.18
N VAL A 548 14.94 2.55 13.58
CA VAL A 548 14.57 3.96 13.72
C VAL A 548 13.66 4.23 14.92
N ARG A 549 13.71 5.48 15.43
CA ARG A 549 12.69 6.02 16.33
C ARG A 549 11.64 6.77 15.50
N ILE A 550 10.37 6.43 15.70
CA ILE A 550 9.24 6.90 14.90
C ILE A 550 8.35 7.81 15.76
N PRO A 551 8.36 9.14 15.56
CA PRO A 551 7.45 10.04 16.25
C PRO A 551 6.02 9.90 15.71
N VAL A 552 5.04 9.89 16.61
CA VAL A 552 3.61 9.89 16.31
C VAL A 552 2.96 11.03 17.05
N THR A 553 2.37 11.97 16.31
CA THR A 553 1.64 13.12 16.84
C THR A 553 0.15 12.83 16.81
N VAL A 554 -0.53 13.01 17.93
CA VAL A 554 -1.98 12.83 18.09
C VAL A 554 -2.63 14.19 18.31
N ARG A 555 -3.67 14.50 17.53
CA ARG A 555 -4.45 15.72 17.64
C ARG A 555 -5.94 15.41 17.72
N ALA A 556 -6.67 16.18 18.51
CA ALA A 556 -8.12 16.13 18.61
C ALA A 556 -8.69 17.46 19.13
N ILE A 557 -9.98 17.67 18.94
CA ILE A 557 -10.78 18.67 19.65
C ILE A 557 -11.73 17.91 20.56
N CYS A 558 -11.47 17.93 21.86
CA CYS A 558 -12.35 17.35 22.86
C CYS A 558 -13.47 18.35 23.17
N ALA A 559 -14.72 17.96 22.97
CA ALA A 559 -15.86 18.87 23.14
C ALA A 559 -17.09 18.17 23.71
N VAL A 560 -18.00 18.92 24.32
CA VAL A 560 -19.36 18.44 24.62
C VAL A 560 -20.37 19.05 23.63
N PRO A 561 -21.41 18.32 23.20
CA PRO A 561 -22.46 18.87 22.36
C PRO A 561 -23.37 19.80 23.15
N TYR A 562 -23.59 21.03 22.67
CA TYR A 562 -24.48 22.01 23.29
C TYR A 562 -25.16 22.88 22.24
N LEU A 563 -26.30 23.46 22.60
CA LEU A 563 -27.02 24.43 21.78
C LEU A 563 -27.20 25.73 22.55
N VAL A 564 -27.26 26.83 21.83
CA VAL A 564 -27.48 28.16 22.38
C VAL A 564 -28.81 28.71 21.88
N CYS A 565 -29.56 29.30 22.79
CA CYS A 565 -30.77 30.08 22.53
C CYS A 565 -30.56 31.48 23.12
N ASN A 566 -30.93 32.52 22.39
CA ASN A 566 -30.85 33.90 22.87
C ASN A 566 -32.10 34.35 23.65
N VAL A 567 -33.10 33.48 23.80
CA VAL A 567 -34.33 33.75 24.54
C VAL A 567 -34.13 33.29 25.98
N ALA A 568 -34.28 34.22 26.94
CA ALA A 568 -34.08 33.94 28.37
C ALA A 568 -35.34 33.38 29.05
N ASN A 569 -36.53 33.79 28.61
CA ASN A 569 -37.82 33.30 29.10
C ASN A 569 -38.85 33.29 27.96
N ILE A 570 -39.89 32.46 28.11
CA ILE A 570 -40.96 32.32 27.13
C ILE A 570 -42.26 32.70 27.82
N ASP A 571 -42.77 33.90 27.53
CA ASP A 571 -44.03 34.39 28.08
C ASP A 571 -45.10 34.45 26.99
N PHE A 572 -46.14 33.63 27.14
CA PHE A 572 -47.34 33.68 26.29
C PHE A 572 -48.29 34.82 26.67
N GLY A 573 -48.08 35.47 27.81
CA GLY A 573 -48.94 36.55 28.30
C GLY A 573 -50.35 36.04 28.65
N LYS A 574 -51.35 36.92 28.50
CA LYS A 574 -52.77 36.62 28.75
C LYS A 574 -53.45 36.17 27.46
N VAL A 575 -53.90 34.92 27.42
CA VAL A 575 -54.51 34.28 26.26
C VAL A 575 -55.93 33.83 26.61
N ARG A 576 -56.90 34.14 25.75
CA ARG A 576 -58.31 33.77 25.97
C ARG A 576 -58.45 32.26 25.91
N CYS A 577 -59.27 31.68 26.79
CA CYS A 577 -59.55 30.26 26.74
C CYS A 577 -60.23 29.91 25.41
N GLY A 578 -59.63 28.99 24.65
CA GLY A 578 -60.03 28.66 23.27
C GLY A 578 -59.14 29.26 22.18
N ASP A 579 -58.38 30.33 22.47
CA ASP A 579 -57.40 30.87 21.52
C ASP A 579 -56.09 30.05 21.58
N LYS A 580 -55.43 29.91 20.43
CA LYS A 580 -54.09 29.31 20.31
C LYS A 580 -53.06 30.37 19.94
N VAL A 581 -52.01 30.51 20.77
CA VAL A 581 -50.87 31.40 20.50
C VAL A 581 -49.63 30.56 20.25
N THR A 582 -48.92 30.83 19.16
CA THR A 582 -47.66 30.15 18.81
C THR A 582 -46.49 31.11 18.87
N ILE A 583 -45.46 30.77 19.65
CA ILE A 583 -44.20 31.51 19.75
C ILE A 583 -43.11 30.69 19.04
N SER A 584 -42.25 31.36 18.28
CA SER A 584 -41.08 30.75 17.63
C SER A 584 -39.81 31.32 18.26
N MET A 585 -38.85 30.46 18.62
CA MET A 585 -37.57 30.86 19.20
C MET A 585 -36.40 30.23 18.44
N PRO A 586 -35.27 30.94 18.25
CA PRO A 586 -34.11 30.41 17.55
C PRO A 586 -33.30 29.48 18.46
N LEU A 587 -32.85 28.36 17.91
CA LEU A 587 -31.92 27.44 18.56
C LEU A 587 -30.78 27.12 17.58
N ARG A 588 -29.53 27.28 18.01
CA ARG A 588 -28.35 27.11 17.14
C ARG A 588 -27.26 26.29 17.80
N ASN A 589 -26.62 25.43 17.01
CA ASN A 589 -25.36 24.79 17.38
C ASN A 589 -24.19 25.70 17.01
N VAL A 590 -23.62 26.37 18.00
CA VAL A 590 -22.40 27.17 17.84
C VAL A 590 -21.14 26.32 18.06
N GLY A 591 -21.28 25.12 18.60
CA GLY A 591 -20.17 24.25 18.93
C GLY A 591 -19.67 23.40 17.77
N LYS A 592 -18.49 22.80 17.93
CA LYS A 592 -17.84 21.91 16.94
C LYS A 592 -18.45 20.52 16.90
N ALA A 593 -18.96 20.03 18.03
CA ALA A 593 -19.62 18.73 18.11
C ALA A 593 -21.03 18.77 17.51
N THR A 594 -21.39 17.75 16.72
CA THR A 594 -22.78 17.56 16.28
C THR A 594 -23.67 17.32 17.48
N CYS A 595 -24.74 18.10 17.62
CA CYS A 595 -25.62 18.04 18.77
C CYS A 595 -26.95 17.37 18.41
N ILE A 596 -27.25 16.25 19.07
CA ILE A 596 -28.57 15.60 19.05
C ILE A 596 -29.31 16.06 20.31
N TRP A 597 -30.52 16.57 20.15
CA TRP A 597 -31.24 17.22 21.24
C TRP A 597 -32.69 16.77 21.34
N TYR A 598 -33.23 16.85 22.56
CA TYR A 598 -34.61 16.51 22.90
C TYR A 598 -35.18 17.58 23.84
N ALA A 599 -36.36 18.09 23.51
CA ALA A 599 -37.08 19.08 24.29
C ALA A 599 -38.21 18.42 25.07
N THR A 600 -38.34 18.80 26.35
CA THR A 600 -39.38 18.29 27.24
C THR A 600 -39.98 19.44 28.05
N LEU A 601 -41.28 19.37 28.30
CA LEU A 601 -41.98 20.35 29.13
C LEU A 601 -42.14 19.83 30.55
N SER A 602 -41.86 20.69 31.53
CA SER A 602 -42.18 20.46 32.94
C SER A 602 -43.08 21.59 33.41
N LEU A 603 -44.38 21.32 33.61
CA LEU A 603 -45.40 22.31 33.98
C LEU A 603 -46.08 21.92 35.28
N LYS A 604 -46.35 22.93 36.13
CA LYS A 604 -47.12 22.78 37.38
C LYS A 604 -48.63 22.89 37.10
N ALA A 605 -49.16 22.13 36.14
CA ALA A 605 -50.55 22.27 35.66
C ALA A 605 -51.29 20.91 35.54
N PRO A 606 -52.63 20.89 35.66
CA PRO A 606 -53.42 19.67 35.48
C PRO A 606 -53.38 19.18 34.02
N THR A 607 -53.41 17.87 33.83
CA THR A 607 -53.52 17.21 32.52
C THR A 607 -54.91 17.41 31.90
N PRO A 608 -55.03 17.60 30.58
CA PRO A 608 -53.98 17.65 29.56
C PRO A 608 -53.19 18.98 29.56
N CYS A 609 -51.92 18.91 29.14
CA CYS A 609 -51.03 20.05 29.05
C CYS A 609 -51.45 21.00 27.91
N PRO A 610 -51.67 22.30 28.16
CA PRO A 610 -52.10 23.25 27.12
C PRO A 610 -50.96 23.72 26.21
N ILE A 611 -49.70 23.34 26.49
CA ILE A 611 -48.52 23.72 25.70
C ILE A 611 -48.03 22.51 24.90
N ILE A 612 -47.83 22.71 23.60
CA ILE A 612 -47.32 21.69 22.67
C ILE A 612 -45.98 22.19 22.09
N ILE A 613 -44.97 21.30 22.08
CA ILE A 613 -43.71 21.54 21.38
C ILE A 613 -43.83 20.99 19.97
N HIS A 614 -43.64 21.83 18.96
CA HIS A 614 -43.51 21.38 17.59
C HIS A 614 -42.05 21.00 17.31
N ASN A 615 -41.82 19.78 16.80
CA ASN A 615 -40.50 19.24 16.52
C ASN A 615 -39.60 19.20 17.77
N GLY A 616 -40.03 18.46 18.80
CA GLY A 616 -39.35 18.37 20.09
C GLY A 616 -38.02 17.58 20.10
N SER A 617 -37.46 17.23 18.93
CA SER A 617 -36.15 16.62 18.82
C SER A 617 -35.50 16.97 17.48
N GLY A 618 -34.17 16.88 17.42
CA GLY A 618 -33.44 17.17 16.21
C GLY A 618 -31.95 16.89 16.31
N MET A 619 -31.25 17.11 15.19
CA MET A 619 -29.80 17.01 15.08
C MET A 619 -29.29 18.24 14.34
N PHE A 620 -28.35 18.97 14.94
CA PHE A 620 -27.69 20.13 14.34
C PHE A 620 -26.19 19.89 14.24
N ARG A 621 -25.64 20.01 13.04
CA ARG A 621 -24.18 20.02 12.83
C ARG A 621 -23.61 21.37 13.26
N CYS A 622 -22.28 21.48 13.28
CA CYS A 622 -21.61 22.73 13.62
C CYS A 622 -22.10 23.87 12.71
N GLY A 623 -22.61 24.95 13.31
CA GLY A 623 -23.11 26.13 12.61
C GLY A 623 -24.60 26.10 12.27
N ASP A 624 -25.25 24.92 12.28
CA ASP A 624 -26.67 24.74 11.97
C ASP A 624 -27.56 25.36 13.06
N GLY A 625 -28.76 25.79 12.68
CA GLY A 625 -29.79 26.24 13.62
C GLY A 625 -31.15 26.31 12.96
N SER A 626 -32.20 26.32 13.78
CA SER A 626 -33.58 26.47 13.32
C SER A 626 -34.46 27.16 14.36
N PHE A 627 -35.71 27.44 13.99
CA PHE A 627 -36.71 27.97 14.91
C PHE A 627 -37.55 26.83 15.47
N ILE A 628 -37.66 26.76 16.79
CA ILE A 628 -38.55 25.86 17.50
C ILE A 628 -39.85 26.60 17.81
N LYS A 629 -40.98 25.97 17.48
CA LYS A 629 -42.30 26.54 17.71
C LYS A 629 -42.96 25.90 18.92
N LEU A 630 -43.57 26.72 19.76
CA LEU A 630 -44.36 26.31 20.92
C LEU A 630 -45.75 26.90 20.78
N SER A 631 -46.79 26.07 20.90
CA SER A 631 -48.17 26.54 20.90
C SER A 631 -48.80 26.40 22.27
N PHE A 632 -49.53 27.42 22.71
CA PHE A 632 -50.27 27.45 23.98
C PHE A 632 -51.77 27.67 23.71
N THR A 633 -52.59 26.72 24.19
CA THR A 633 -54.06 26.73 24.08
C THR A 633 -54.68 26.54 25.47
N PRO A 634 -54.91 27.60 26.25
CA PRO A 634 -55.51 27.47 27.58
C PRO A 634 -56.99 27.08 27.52
N VAL A 635 -57.42 26.19 28.42
CA VAL A 635 -58.84 25.78 28.56
C VAL A 635 -59.45 26.31 29.88
N ARG A 636 -58.60 26.67 30.84
CA ARG A 636 -58.99 27.12 32.18
C ARG A 636 -58.43 28.49 32.48
N GLU A 637 -59.15 29.24 33.31
CA GLU A 637 -58.74 30.55 33.79
C GLU A 637 -57.74 30.39 34.95
N MET A 638 -56.45 30.27 34.61
CA MET A 638 -55.37 30.09 35.59
C MET A 638 -54.01 30.52 35.02
N ARG A 639 -53.02 30.70 35.91
CA ARG A 639 -51.61 30.88 35.53
C ARG A 639 -50.96 29.52 35.28
N TYR A 640 -50.28 29.41 34.14
CA TYR A 640 -49.44 28.28 33.76
C TYR A 640 -47.97 28.68 33.92
N GLU A 641 -47.22 27.89 34.67
CA GLU A 641 -45.80 28.14 34.94
C GLU A 641 -45.03 26.83 34.91
N GLY A 642 -43.85 26.87 34.29
CA GLY A 642 -42.98 25.71 34.17
C GLY A 642 -41.67 26.01 33.46
N SER A 643 -41.07 24.98 32.88
CA SER A 643 -39.81 25.10 32.16
C SER A 643 -39.76 24.17 30.96
N LEU A 644 -39.20 24.69 29.86
CA LEU A 644 -38.80 23.93 28.70
C LEU A 644 -37.36 23.46 28.89
N ILE A 645 -37.16 22.16 28.91
CA ILE A 645 -35.86 21.55 29.20
C ILE A 645 -35.36 20.88 27.93
N PHE A 646 -34.25 21.38 27.41
CA PHE A 646 -33.47 20.74 26.36
C PHE A 646 -32.42 19.84 26.99
N LYS A 647 -32.44 18.57 26.61
CA LYS A 647 -31.41 17.59 26.92
C LYS A 647 -30.59 17.34 25.67
N PHE A 648 -29.27 17.32 25.83
CA PHE A 648 -28.33 17.06 24.75
C PHE A 648 -27.79 15.64 24.92
N HIS A 649 -27.73 14.87 23.83
CA HIS A 649 -27.16 13.53 23.86
C HIS A 649 -25.66 13.61 24.18
N MET A 650 -25.17 12.78 25.10
CA MET A 650 -23.76 12.78 25.57
C MET A 650 -23.29 14.13 26.15
N ASN A 651 -24.20 14.90 26.74
CA ASN A 651 -23.85 16.02 27.61
C ASN A 651 -24.80 16.01 28.82
N PRO A 652 -24.28 15.96 30.06
CA PRO A 652 -25.12 15.97 31.26
C PRO A 652 -25.86 17.30 31.46
N ASP A 653 -25.32 18.40 30.93
CA ASP A 653 -25.89 19.73 31.07
C ASP A 653 -27.14 19.91 30.22
N ARG A 654 -28.01 20.81 30.70
CA ARG A 654 -29.32 21.06 30.11
C ARG A 654 -29.52 22.54 29.92
N LEU A 655 -30.12 22.91 28.79
CA LEU A 655 -30.65 24.25 28.59
C LEU A 655 -32.08 24.30 29.11
N ILE A 656 -32.35 25.14 30.10
CA ILE A 656 -33.65 25.26 30.76
C ILE A 656 -34.18 26.68 30.53
N LEU A 657 -35.34 26.78 29.88
CA LEU A 657 -36.02 28.05 29.61
C LEU A 657 -37.31 28.12 30.44
N PRO A 658 -37.49 29.11 31.33
CA PRO A 658 -38.75 29.34 32.04
C PRO A 658 -39.89 29.64 31.06
N ILE A 659 -41.07 29.06 31.31
CA ILE A 659 -42.29 29.33 30.55
C ILE A 659 -43.37 29.88 31.47
N THR A 660 -44.04 30.94 31.03
CA THR A 660 -45.23 31.51 31.67
C THR A 660 -46.37 31.73 30.66
N GLY A 661 -47.61 31.63 31.14
CA GLY A 661 -48.80 31.97 30.36
C GLY A 661 -50.03 32.04 31.26
N TYR A 662 -51.06 32.76 30.83
CA TYR A 662 -52.29 32.93 31.61
C TYR A 662 -53.52 32.70 30.75
N GLY A 663 -54.38 31.77 31.15
CA GLY A 663 -55.70 31.61 30.55
C GLY A 663 -56.70 32.61 31.13
N ILE A 664 -57.47 33.29 30.27
CA ILE A 664 -58.59 34.16 30.69
C ILE A 664 -59.89 33.68 30.04
N ARG A 665 -60.93 33.42 30.83
CA ARG A 665 -62.22 32.93 30.30
C ARG A 665 -63.18 34.10 30.09
N PRO A 666 -63.76 34.28 28.89
CA PRO A 666 -64.81 35.29 28.69
C PRO A 666 -66.05 34.93 29.53
N ARG A 667 -66.66 35.93 30.16
CA ARG A 667 -67.88 35.77 30.97
C ARG A 667 -68.76 37.00 30.78
N VAL A 668 -70.08 36.82 30.87
CA VAL A 668 -71.07 37.90 30.90
C VAL A 668 -71.82 37.87 32.23
N HIS A 669 -72.14 39.02 32.78
CA HIS A 669 -72.97 39.15 33.98
C HIS A 669 -74.38 39.63 33.57
N ILE A 670 -75.39 38.80 33.87
CA ILE A 670 -76.80 39.01 33.50
C ILE A 670 -77.53 39.69 34.66
N ILE A 671 -78.19 40.82 34.36
CA ILE A 671 -79.00 41.60 35.29
C ILE A 671 -80.48 41.30 35.00
N GLY A 672 -81.18 40.73 35.99
CA GLY A 672 -82.58 40.31 35.85
C GLY A 672 -82.76 39.03 35.02
N PRO A 673 -82.19 37.88 35.44
CA PRO A 673 -82.18 36.64 34.65
C PRO A 673 -83.56 35.95 34.54
N HIS A 674 -84.55 36.38 35.32
CA HIS A 674 -85.89 35.81 35.33
C HIS A 674 -86.88 36.79 34.71
N ILE A 675 -87.34 36.48 33.50
CA ILE A 675 -88.30 37.28 32.74
C ILE A 675 -89.66 36.59 32.80
N ASN A 676 -90.67 37.28 33.34
CA ASN A 676 -92.03 36.76 33.45
C ASN A 676 -93.01 37.70 32.74
N PHE A 677 -93.61 37.22 31.66
CA PHE A 677 -94.73 37.92 31.02
C PHE A 677 -96.02 37.65 31.80
N PRO A 678 -96.77 38.68 32.23
CA PRO A 678 -98.08 38.47 32.82
C PRO A 678 -99.07 37.94 31.78
N ALA A 679 -100.11 37.23 32.23
CA ALA A 679 -101.16 36.69 31.36
C ALA A 679 -101.74 37.78 30.43
N THR A 680 -101.87 37.46 29.14
CA THR A 680 -102.24 38.42 28.09
C THR A 680 -103.28 37.80 27.14
N LEU A 681 -104.21 38.62 26.64
CA LEU A 681 -105.22 38.20 25.66
C LEU A 681 -104.58 37.96 24.28
N PRO A 682 -105.05 36.97 23.49
CA PRO A 682 -104.63 36.81 22.10
C PRO A 682 -104.89 38.09 21.28
N PHE A 683 -103.98 38.45 20.36
CA PHE A 683 -104.05 39.64 19.49
C PHE A 683 -103.95 41.01 20.20
N CYS A 684 -103.51 41.06 21.46
CA CYS A 684 -103.18 42.30 22.15
C CYS A 684 -101.88 42.92 21.59
N SER A 685 -101.67 44.23 21.82
CA SER A 685 -100.45 44.93 21.43
C SER A 685 -99.19 44.30 22.05
N GLU A 686 -98.07 44.38 21.34
CA GLU A 686 -96.77 43.85 21.76
C GLU A 686 -96.39 44.36 23.17
N ARG A 687 -95.83 43.47 23.98
CA ARG A 687 -95.32 43.78 25.32
C ARG A 687 -93.83 43.49 25.36
N ASP A 688 -93.05 44.48 25.79
CA ASP A 688 -91.60 44.37 25.91
C ASP A 688 -91.17 44.26 27.38
N ILE A 689 -90.26 43.35 27.69
CA ILE A 689 -89.54 43.29 28.98
C ILE A 689 -88.05 43.28 28.67
N TYR A 690 -87.30 44.18 29.29
CA TYR A 690 -85.86 44.30 29.09
C TYR A 690 -85.10 43.61 30.24
N PHE A 691 -83.98 42.97 29.90
CA PHE A 691 -82.97 42.50 30.86
C PHE A 691 -81.61 43.11 30.49
N GLY A 692 -80.72 43.24 31.48
CA GLY A 692 -79.41 43.86 31.27
C GLY A 692 -78.30 42.82 31.09
N LEU A 693 -77.30 43.15 30.28
CA LEU A 693 -76.05 42.39 30.15
C LEU A 693 -74.86 43.31 30.42
N THR A 694 -73.89 42.83 31.19
CA THR A 694 -72.65 43.58 31.48
C THR A 694 -71.44 42.69 31.25
N ASN A 695 -70.37 43.26 30.71
CA ASN A 695 -69.09 42.57 30.50
C ASN A 695 -68.15 42.82 31.69
N PRO A 696 -67.94 41.83 32.59
CA PRO A 696 -66.98 41.94 33.69
C PRO A 696 -65.52 41.73 33.27
N CYS A 697 -65.24 41.32 32.03
CA CYS A 697 -63.88 41.00 31.58
C CYS A 697 -63.10 42.26 31.15
N ALA A 698 -61.77 42.22 31.28
CA ALA A 698 -60.86 43.30 30.87
C ALA A 698 -60.67 43.43 29.34
N PHE A 699 -61.55 42.80 28.54
CA PHE A 699 -61.47 42.76 27.09
C PHE A 699 -62.89 42.64 26.48
N PRO A 700 -63.10 43.06 25.22
CA PRO A 700 -64.39 42.91 24.55
C PRO A 700 -64.77 41.44 24.41
N ILE A 701 -66.00 41.09 24.80
CA ILE A 701 -66.60 39.77 24.64
C ILE A 701 -67.68 39.83 23.55
N GLU A 702 -67.86 38.72 22.85
CA GLU A 702 -68.92 38.55 21.88
C GLU A 702 -70.16 37.97 22.57
N LEU A 703 -71.34 38.47 22.21
CA LEU A 703 -72.62 38.02 22.74
C LEU A 703 -73.46 37.50 21.58
N ILE A 704 -73.86 36.24 21.68
CA ILE A 704 -74.64 35.57 20.64
C ILE A 704 -75.84 34.91 21.33
N PHE A 705 -77.00 35.00 20.69
CA PHE A 705 -78.21 34.27 21.06
C PHE A 705 -78.50 33.24 19.96
N PRO A 706 -77.95 32.01 20.04
CA PRO A 706 -77.90 31.07 18.92
C PRO A 706 -79.28 30.73 18.33
N HIS A 707 -80.32 30.73 19.16
CA HIS A 707 -81.68 30.35 18.74
C HIS A 707 -82.37 31.39 17.84
N THR A 708 -81.92 32.65 17.87
CA THR A 708 -82.54 33.76 17.13
C THR A 708 -81.62 34.35 16.07
N ASP A 709 -80.33 34.04 16.10
CA ASP A 709 -79.35 34.57 15.16
C ASP A 709 -79.25 33.68 13.92
N VAL A 710 -79.66 34.21 12.76
CA VAL A 710 -79.57 33.51 11.46
C VAL A 710 -78.12 33.37 11.03
N LYS A 711 -77.27 34.36 11.30
CA LYS A 711 -75.85 34.34 10.91
C LYS A 711 -75.08 33.27 11.68
N TRP A 712 -75.39 33.10 12.96
CA TRP A 712 -74.80 32.03 13.77
C TRP A 712 -75.01 30.64 13.14
N LYS A 713 -76.21 30.37 12.61
CA LYS A 713 -76.50 29.09 11.94
C LYS A 713 -75.67 28.89 10.68
N GLU A 714 -75.57 29.93 9.84
CA GLU A 714 -74.71 29.91 8.65
C GLU A 714 -73.24 29.66 9.03
N GLU A 715 -72.75 30.29 10.09
CA GLU A 715 -71.39 30.09 10.61
C GLU A 715 -71.17 28.67 11.18
N GLU A 716 -72.16 28.11 11.89
CA GLU A 716 -72.10 26.75 12.41
C GLU A 716 -72.05 25.70 11.27
N GLU A 717 -72.87 25.88 10.23
CA GLU A 717 -72.84 25.05 9.01
C GLU A 717 -71.48 25.11 8.29
N ILE A 718 -70.87 26.30 8.22
CA ILE A 718 -69.52 26.50 7.68
C ILE A 718 -68.48 25.66 8.44
N VAL A 719 -68.54 25.67 9.77
CA VAL A 719 -67.62 24.90 10.62
C VAL A 719 -67.84 23.39 10.49
N GLU A 720 -69.10 22.93 10.42
CA GLU A 720 -69.44 21.52 10.17
C GLU A 720 -68.94 21.03 8.80
N LEU A 721 -69.07 21.88 7.76
CA LEU A 721 -68.57 21.59 6.43
C LEU A 721 -67.04 21.49 6.42
N LEU A 722 -66.34 22.41 7.09
CA LEU A 722 -64.88 22.35 7.24
C LEU A 722 -64.44 21.07 7.97
N ASN A 723 -65.12 20.70 9.06
CA ASN A 723 -64.87 19.45 9.78
C ASN A 723 -65.05 18.23 8.88
N THR A 724 -66.06 18.23 8.01
CA THR A 724 -66.30 17.12 7.07
C THR A 724 -65.28 17.10 5.93
N TYR A 725 -64.95 18.27 5.37
CA TYR A 725 -63.99 18.41 4.27
C TYR A 725 -62.58 17.94 4.64
N TYR A 726 -62.13 18.24 5.86
CA TYR A 726 -60.80 17.85 6.36
C TYR A 726 -60.78 16.49 7.08
N ASP A 727 -61.81 15.66 6.90
CA ASP A 727 -61.92 14.32 7.48
C ASP A 727 -61.78 14.29 9.01
N ARG A 728 -62.56 15.16 9.69
CA ARG A 728 -62.65 15.28 11.16
C ARG A 728 -61.28 15.40 11.85
N PRO A 729 -60.54 16.48 11.58
CA PRO A 729 -59.25 16.71 12.21
C PRO A 729 -59.41 16.93 13.73
N ASP A 730 -58.39 16.57 14.51
CA ASP A 730 -58.38 16.76 15.97
C ASP A 730 -58.52 18.24 16.39
N GLU A 731 -58.05 19.17 15.55
CA GLU A 731 -58.13 20.63 15.78
C GLU A 731 -58.18 21.39 14.45
N ILE A 732 -59.09 22.37 14.33
CA ILE A 732 -59.12 23.36 13.23
C ILE A 732 -58.80 24.74 13.80
N LEU A 733 -57.79 25.40 13.23
CA LEU A 733 -57.38 26.74 13.62
C LEU A 733 -57.96 27.77 12.67
N LEU A 734 -58.85 28.61 13.17
CA LEU A 734 -59.40 29.74 12.42
C LEU A 734 -58.60 31.02 12.72
N PRO A 735 -58.50 31.96 11.76
CA PRO A 735 -57.94 33.28 12.01
C PRO A 735 -58.65 33.95 13.20
N LYS A 736 -57.88 34.68 14.01
CA LYS A 736 -58.42 35.37 15.18
C LYS A 736 -59.52 36.36 14.77
N MET A 737 -60.74 36.13 15.25
CA MET A 737 -61.88 36.99 15.00
C MET A 737 -61.96 38.10 16.05
N THR A 738 -62.35 39.30 15.62
CA THR A 738 -62.70 40.40 16.54
C THR A 738 -64.16 40.24 16.96
N PRO A 739 -64.50 40.39 18.25
CA PRO A 739 -65.89 40.30 18.71
C PRO A 739 -66.84 41.17 17.89
N GLY A 740 -67.94 40.59 17.39
CA GLY A 740 -68.93 41.26 16.54
C GLY A 740 -68.58 41.31 15.05
N ALA A 741 -67.43 40.78 14.63
CA ALA A 741 -67.12 40.56 13.22
C ALA A 741 -67.51 39.12 12.85
N GLY A 742 -68.21 38.95 11.73
CA GLY A 742 -68.50 37.62 11.19
C GLY A 742 -67.26 36.95 10.59
N PHE A 743 -67.43 35.73 10.07
CA PHE A 743 -66.32 34.98 9.48
C PHE A 743 -65.55 35.76 8.40
N PRO A 744 -64.22 35.57 8.32
CA PRO A 744 -63.40 36.12 7.24
C PRO A 744 -64.00 35.81 5.86
N PRO A 745 -64.03 36.78 4.92
CA PRO A 745 -64.59 36.58 3.59
C PRO A 745 -64.00 35.38 2.84
N ALA A 746 -62.74 35.03 3.12
CA ALA A 746 -62.10 33.85 2.53
C ALA A 746 -62.77 32.52 2.92
N LEU A 747 -63.32 32.40 4.13
CA LEU A 747 -64.05 31.22 4.58
C LEU A 747 -65.48 31.19 4.02
N VAL A 748 -66.13 32.36 3.98
CA VAL A 748 -67.48 32.50 3.40
C VAL A 748 -67.45 32.19 1.90
N ASN A 749 -66.47 32.74 1.16
CA ASN A 749 -66.29 32.50 -0.27
C ASN A 749 -65.85 31.07 -0.60
N PHE A 750 -65.12 30.38 0.29
CA PHE A 750 -64.72 28.98 0.11
C PHE A 750 -65.92 28.04 -0.03
N ILE A 751 -67.07 28.43 0.54
CA ILE A 751 -68.28 27.61 0.64
C ILE A 751 -69.31 27.99 -0.43
N GLY A 752 -69.03 29.01 -1.24
CA GLY A 752 -69.86 29.37 -2.40
C GLY A 752 -71.25 29.88 -2.02
N ILE A 753 -71.36 30.63 -0.91
CA ILE A 753 -72.55 31.41 -0.54
C ILE A 753 -72.42 32.82 -1.10
#